data_AF-A0A2H3KFY0-F1
#
_entry.id   AF-A0A2H3KFY0-F1
#
_cell.length_a   1.000
_cell.length_b   1.000
_cell.length_c   1.000
_cell.angle_alpha   90.00
_cell.angle_beta   90.00
_cell.angle_gamma   90.00
#
_symmetry.space_group_name_H-M   'P 1'
#
loop_
_entity.id
_entity.type
_entity.pdbx_description
1 polymer ?
#
loop_
_entity_poly.entity_id
_entity_poly.type
_entity_poly.pdbx_seq_one_letter_code
_entity_poly.pdbx_strand_id
1 'polypeptide(L)'
;MKFKFIFSLFFAMLSYFSVAQQVNNTEFKTKTLQVFQNLDKNRVPHGILLDFGMEFTNLQAFNGTLTDSTYTNSQTMSDIYKTLLMCRVRSNVTTGFITPQEYATRWYSQRTKGVITLSAQYFKYNRFADNAYPNKINYSNNQFSDKFVGSVWQNPYEEKQLFAMTTSIAKYKGLNFQVKLPSNLFLTNYPATVQNIQVDFSDGLGYRIVAQNQLINVNYTQANIYTWKYKITLTNGQTLLSHSKIEIETGLNAREITAPCVSCPQSMAQTTAQQATNLSPFYKTTITSTTLYNGYYGSATVYIRYASGTTITKPLIVAEGFDTGIILNPEQEAGDNNIDQFIKSTEFIRSNSSALEGEINTYDIIYVDWNNGVDFLQRNAFVLEDVIKWVNQNKSGSQQNVVLGQSMGGLIARYALKDMENKGLNHQTRMYVSHDAPHLGANTPLSVQHSARHLRNMYINTPIPLLAGEVVLPLIYNFAEGFSAIINFFGGNTNVDPFITPLQAFSLADVPAARQMQFTWVSNSYQMNNTIHDAWQQELSNLGYPVGYPAQGKPIRNIAIANGSECGVTQIDNGNIMSYVKDAGRNTFLSNYIGIMDAIYGTLITNPLVVITALFPGNSYWQIDFQSKYMTTFNENKNIYHGSIKYKKKIFWFIPVSITITEKNVNQPAGVLPYDIYGGGQQKTSSSQLPLSGITSNTFGFIPTASALDIGKGTTVINDVDYRKSYVGALPPALPKNSPFQNFVTHFDQFNPNNNNSRHISFNRRNGNWLRTELNTGIADEYSNCSYMCASTQITGANLLCTSATYTAPSGGTFYNWTITQGASLVTLSGNGTPNVTLTALPNATGQLILSLNMGDGNLKCGNITIVKTIWIGKPNVNLVEEPVVSSWDLTLTDPTNNNFSTQGITSITWTKLSGNGVLSGNGYYAGVDGSPTRAWTITIKISITNSCGTTEIIRTYNNPDGDHDPHTDRISNTTIFTIHPNPSNDIVNIEIRDANNLPEKGATISGELFDIMGQSKSKVEINNNKATFSVRGLNKGIYVLKIYINNQVESHQIAVE
;
A
#
# COMPACT_ATOMS: atom_id res chain seq x y z
N MET A 1 -59.36 -17.27 -19.80
CA MET A 1 -58.64 -16.24 -20.60
C MET A 1 -57.84 -15.23 -19.74
N LYS A 2 -57.34 -15.61 -18.54
CA LYS A 2 -56.61 -14.69 -17.62
C LYS A 2 -55.19 -15.15 -17.23
N PHE A 3 -54.71 -16.28 -17.76
CA PHE A 3 -53.39 -16.84 -17.39
C PHE A 3 -52.30 -16.70 -18.48
N LYS A 4 -52.64 -16.32 -19.71
CA LYS A 4 -51.66 -16.11 -20.80
C LYS A 4 -51.05 -14.71 -20.87
N PHE A 5 -51.66 -13.70 -20.22
CA PHE A 5 -51.17 -12.32 -20.29
C PHE A 5 -50.01 -12.03 -19.31
N ILE A 6 -49.90 -12.80 -18.22
CA ILE A 6 -48.85 -12.64 -17.19
C ILE A 6 -47.52 -13.27 -17.64
N PHE A 7 -47.57 -14.33 -18.47
CA PHE A 7 -46.35 -15.02 -18.95
C PHE A 7 -45.67 -14.27 -20.12
N SER A 8 -46.44 -13.58 -20.98
CA SER A 8 -45.88 -12.74 -22.05
C SER A 8 -45.27 -11.42 -21.55
N LEU A 9 -45.71 -10.88 -20.41
CA LEU A 9 -45.06 -9.73 -19.78
C LEU A 9 -43.71 -10.10 -19.12
N PHE A 10 -43.58 -11.34 -18.66
CA PHE A 10 -42.36 -11.85 -18.01
C PHE A 10 -41.21 -12.11 -19.00
N PHE A 11 -41.52 -12.51 -20.24
CA PHE A 11 -40.51 -12.71 -21.29
C PHE A 11 -40.07 -11.40 -21.97
N ALA A 12 -40.91 -10.36 -21.97
CA ALA A 12 -40.55 -9.02 -22.47
C ALA A 12 -39.58 -8.27 -21.53
N MET A 13 -39.51 -8.64 -20.24
CA MET A 13 -38.50 -8.09 -19.30
C MET A 13 -37.14 -8.77 -19.37
N LEU A 14 -37.01 -9.95 -20.00
CA LEU A 14 -35.75 -10.70 -20.09
C LEU A 14 -34.90 -10.35 -21.33
N SER A 15 -35.42 -9.55 -22.25
CA SER A 15 -34.72 -9.15 -23.50
C SER A 15 -34.04 -7.78 -23.44
N TYR A 16 -34.04 -7.10 -22.30
CA TYR A 16 -33.27 -5.86 -22.05
C TYR A 16 -32.14 -6.08 -21.04
N PHE A 17 -31.28 -7.06 -21.30
CA PHE A 17 -29.94 -7.07 -20.72
C PHE A 17 -28.95 -6.72 -21.84
N SER A 18 -28.01 -5.83 -21.53
CA SER A 18 -26.89 -5.37 -22.37
C SER A 18 -27.10 -4.04 -23.12
N VAL A 19 -27.31 -2.93 -22.41
CA VAL A 19 -26.69 -1.64 -22.79
C VAL A 19 -26.35 -0.88 -21.51
N ALA A 20 -25.06 -0.66 -21.26
CA ALA A 20 -24.61 0.30 -20.26
C ALA A 20 -24.91 1.72 -20.79
N GLN A 21 -26.02 2.29 -20.36
CA GLN A 21 -26.40 3.67 -20.66
C GLN A 21 -26.19 4.53 -19.41
N GLN A 22 -25.54 5.68 -19.57
CA GLN A 22 -25.43 6.73 -18.56
C GLN A 22 -26.84 7.19 -18.18
N VAL A 23 -27.22 7.04 -16.91
CA VAL A 23 -28.63 7.11 -16.48
C VAL A 23 -28.99 8.52 -15.97
N ASN A 24 -29.97 9.19 -16.59
CA ASN A 24 -30.34 10.62 -16.42
C ASN A 24 -31.44 10.91 -15.38
N ASN A 25 -31.21 11.92 -14.53
CA ASN A 25 -31.85 12.27 -13.25
C ASN A 25 -33.15 13.11 -13.29
N THR A 26 -34.36 12.50 -13.13
CA THR A 26 -35.63 13.23 -13.40
C THR A 26 -36.73 13.15 -12.32
N GLU A 27 -36.65 12.29 -11.30
CA GLU A 27 -37.88 11.89 -10.59
C GLU A 27 -38.12 12.47 -9.17
N PHE A 28 -37.09 12.81 -8.37
CA PHE A 28 -37.28 13.64 -7.15
C PHE A 28 -37.76 15.02 -7.48
N LYS A 29 -37.19 15.59 -8.53
CA LYS A 29 -37.68 16.79 -9.18
C LYS A 29 -39.17 16.64 -9.46
N THR A 30 -39.59 15.54 -10.09
CA THR A 30 -41.01 15.32 -10.44
C THR A 30 -41.89 15.29 -9.20
N LYS A 31 -41.50 14.58 -8.14
CA LYS A 31 -42.29 14.53 -6.89
C LYS A 31 -42.23 15.79 -6.03
N THR A 32 -41.07 16.42 -5.85
CA THR A 32 -40.97 17.70 -5.13
C THR A 32 -41.71 18.79 -5.93
N LEU A 33 -41.59 18.82 -7.26
CA LEU A 33 -42.41 19.72 -8.08
C LEU A 33 -43.90 19.38 -8.01
N GLN A 34 -44.28 18.11 -7.85
CA GLN A 34 -45.66 17.66 -7.66
C GLN A 34 -46.21 18.08 -6.29
N VAL A 35 -45.45 17.87 -5.20
CA VAL A 35 -45.82 18.22 -3.83
C VAL A 35 -45.97 19.75 -3.69
N PHE A 36 -45.08 20.52 -4.31
CA PHE A 36 -45.10 21.99 -4.29
C PHE A 36 -45.72 22.60 -5.57
N GLN A 37 -46.48 21.82 -6.35
CA GLN A 37 -46.99 22.25 -7.67
C GLN A 37 -47.96 23.42 -7.56
N ASN A 38 -48.84 23.36 -6.56
CA ASN A 38 -49.95 24.29 -6.39
C ASN A 38 -49.59 25.48 -5.47
N LEU A 39 -48.32 25.63 -5.12
CA LEU A 39 -47.80 26.81 -4.44
C LEU A 39 -47.30 27.83 -5.46
N ASP A 40 -47.73 29.08 -5.30
CA ASP A 40 -47.17 30.19 -6.04
C ASP A 40 -45.74 30.49 -5.55
N LYS A 41 -44.76 29.90 -6.23
CA LYS A 41 -43.32 30.03 -5.91
C LYS A 41 -42.83 31.48 -5.98
N ASN A 42 -43.58 32.40 -6.61
CA ASN A 42 -43.23 33.82 -6.59
C ASN A 42 -43.50 34.50 -5.25
N ARG A 43 -44.34 33.90 -4.40
CA ARG A 43 -44.65 34.39 -3.05
C ARG A 43 -43.65 33.96 -2.00
N VAL A 44 -42.74 33.02 -2.32
CA VAL A 44 -41.62 32.65 -1.46
C VAL A 44 -40.62 33.82 -1.44
N PRO A 45 -40.47 34.55 -0.32
CA PRO A 45 -39.49 35.62 -0.23
C PRO A 45 -38.09 35.07 -0.54
N HIS A 46 -37.24 35.89 -1.17
CA HIS A 46 -35.88 35.52 -1.62
C HIS A 46 -35.79 34.33 -2.61
N GLY A 47 -36.90 33.61 -2.86
CA GLY A 47 -36.97 32.41 -3.68
C GLY A 47 -36.19 31.20 -3.14
N ILE A 48 -35.94 31.15 -1.82
CA ILE A 48 -35.27 30.04 -1.13
C ILE A 48 -36.20 29.54 -0.02
N LEU A 49 -36.62 28.28 -0.09
CA LEU A 49 -37.49 27.62 0.90
C LEU A 49 -36.81 26.37 1.44
N LEU A 50 -36.51 26.34 2.73
CA LEU A 50 -35.85 25.23 3.41
C LEU A 50 -36.58 23.92 3.15
N ASP A 51 -37.90 23.93 3.33
CA ASP A 51 -38.80 22.78 3.16
C ASP A 51 -38.88 22.24 1.72
N PHE A 52 -38.40 23.01 0.73
CA PHE A 52 -38.39 22.60 -0.68
C PHE A 52 -37.16 21.76 -1.04
N GLY A 53 -36.04 21.98 -0.34
CA GLY A 53 -34.73 21.42 -0.68
C GLY A 53 -34.27 20.33 0.26
N MET A 54 -33.17 19.67 -0.10
CA MET A 54 -32.47 18.76 0.80
C MET A 54 -31.49 19.56 1.67
N GLU A 55 -31.54 19.34 2.97
CA GLU A 55 -30.60 19.90 3.93
C GLU A 55 -29.39 18.97 4.15
N PHE A 56 -28.18 19.52 3.99
CA PHE A 56 -26.90 18.85 4.36
C PHE A 56 -26.43 19.20 5.75
N THR A 57 -26.94 20.31 6.26
CA THR A 57 -26.63 20.84 7.57
C THR A 57 -27.80 21.68 8.04
N ASN A 58 -27.95 21.80 9.36
CA ASN A 58 -29.01 22.57 9.96
C ASN A 58 -28.73 24.08 9.78
N LEU A 59 -29.32 24.71 8.76
CA LEU A 59 -29.14 26.14 8.50
C LEU A 59 -29.59 27.03 9.67
N GLN A 60 -30.53 26.56 10.49
CA GLN A 60 -31.09 27.33 11.60
C GLN A 60 -30.11 27.47 12.77
N ALA A 61 -29.10 26.59 12.86
CA ALA A 61 -28.05 26.71 13.86
C ALA A 61 -27.21 27.98 13.65
N PHE A 62 -27.01 28.41 12.40
CA PHE A 62 -26.11 29.50 12.02
C PHE A 62 -26.84 30.85 11.91
N ASN A 63 -27.77 31.12 12.83
CA ASN A 63 -28.66 32.29 12.81
C ASN A 63 -28.01 33.61 13.28
N GLY A 64 -26.71 33.61 13.56
CA GLY A 64 -25.99 34.75 14.13
C GLY A 64 -25.73 34.67 15.64
N THR A 65 -26.09 33.56 16.30
CA THR A 65 -25.78 33.31 17.71
C THR A 65 -24.74 32.20 17.83
N LEU A 66 -23.74 32.37 18.70
CA LEU A 66 -22.69 31.37 18.91
C LEU A 66 -23.13 30.28 19.88
N THR A 67 -22.93 29.03 19.52
CA THR A 67 -23.06 27.86 20.41
C THR A 67 -21.93 26.86 20.13
N ASP A 68 -21.81 25.82 20.96
CA ASP A 68 -20.84 24.75 20.73
C ASP A 68 -21.09 23.98 19.42
N SER A 69 -22.30 24.06 18.85
CA SER A 69 -22.66 23.41 17.59
C SER A 69 -22.51 24.30 16.35
N THR A 70 -22.13 25.58 16.49
CA THR A 70 -22.03 26.53 15.36
C THR A 70 -20.60 26.73 14.85
N TYR A 71 -19.64 25.90 15.25
CA TYR A 71 -18.29 25.96 14.70
C TYR A 71 -18.30 25.68 13.20
N THR A 72 -17.68 26.58 12.44
CA THR A 72 -17.59 26.48 10.99
C THR A 72 -16.18 26.09 10.56
N ASN A 73 -16.12 25.28 9.51
CA ASN A 73 -14.93 24.98 8.72
C ASN A 73 -15.35 24.96 7.24
N SER A 74 -14.43 24.73 6.30
CA SER A 74 -14.80 24.77 4.89
C SER A 74 -15.79 23.68 4.48
N GLN A 75 -15.81 22.52 5.15
CA GLN A 75 -16.83 21.48 4.95
C GLN A 75 -18.22 21.98 5.36
N THR A 76 -18.36 22.49 6.59
CA THR A 76 -19.61 23.11 7.07
C THR A 76 -20.05 24.22 6.11
N MET A 77 -19.10 25.00 5.59
CA MET A 77 -19.40 26.09 4.66
C MET A 77 -19.88 25.58 3.29
N SER A 78 -19.33 24.47 2.81
CA SER A 78 -19.79 23.74 1.63
C SER A 78 -21.20 23.18 1.83
N ASP A 79 -21.48 22.54 2.97
CA ASP A 79 -22.78 21.95 3.29
C ASP A 79 -23.88 23.01 3.43
N ILE A 80 -23.56 24.16 4.04
CA ILE A 80 -24.45 25.33 4.08
C ILE A 80 -24.80 25.77 2.65
N TYR A 81 -23.80 25.94 1.79
CA TYR A 81 -24.00 26.42 0.43
C TYR A 81 -24.83 25.44 -0.42
N LYS A 82 -24.49 24.15 -0.34
CA LYS A 82 -25.22 23.07 -1.01
C LYS A 82 -26.69 23.04 -0.56
N THR A 83 -26.96 23.27 0.73
CA THR A 83 -28.32 23.32 1.28
C THR A 83 -29.09 24.49 0.69
N LEU A 84 -28.52 25.69 0.74
CA LEU A 84 -29.13 26.90 0.15
C LEU A 84 -29.43 26.73 -1.34
N LEU A 85 -28.49 26.15 -2.09
CA LEU A 85 -28.63 25.91 -3.53
C LEU A 85 -29.81 24.95 -3.82
N MET A 86 -29.94 23.90 -3.01
CA MET A 86 -31.02 22.92 -3.11
C MET A 86 -32.40 23.48 -2.73
N CYS A 87 -32.44 24.46 -1.83
CA CYS A 87 -33.68 25.09 -1.36
C CYS A 87 -34.24 26.16 -2.32
N ARG A 88 -33.61 26.42 -3.47
CA ARG A 88 -34.12 27.39 -4.45
C ARG A 88 -35.41 26.90 -5.12
N VAL A 89 -36.49 27.65 -4.97
CA VAL A 89 -37.80 27.34 -5.57
C VAL A 89 -38.00 27.93 -6.97
N ARG A 90 -37.16 28.90 -7.39
CA ARG A 90 -37.28 29.59 -8.68
C ARG A 90 -35.95 29.61 -9.45
N SER A 91 -36.04 29.52 -10.76
CA SER A 91 -34.92 29.52 -11.69
C SER A 91 -34.19 30.87 -11.78
N ASN A 92 -34.88 31.98 -11.52
CA ASN A 92 -34.34 33.34 -11.62
C ASN A 92 -33.64 33.86 -10.35
N VAL A 93 -33.51 33.05 -9.29
CA VAL A 93 -32.76 33.40 -8.07
C VAL A 93 -31.26 33.20 -8.34
N THR A 94 -30.62 34.19 -8.94
CA THR A 94 -29.20 34.12 -9.35
C THR A 94 -28.26 34.85 -8.40
N THR A 95 -28.74 35.86 -7.67
CA THR A 95 -27.93 36.64 -6.72
C THR A 95 -27.38 35.76 -5.60
N GLY A 96 -26.06 35.76 -5.42
CA GLY A 96 -25.37 34.97 -4.39
C GLY A 96 -25.12 33.50 -4.78
N PHE A 97 -25.63 33.02 -5.90
CA PHE A 97 -25.48 31.63 -6.33
C PHE A 97 -24.57 31.47 -7.54
N ILE A 98 -23.61 30.57 -7.40
CA ILE A 98 -22.67 30.05 -8.40
C ILE A 98 -22.73 28.52 -8.47
N THR A 99 -22.08 27.88 -9.44
CA THR A 99 -21.97 26.41 -9.41
C THR A 99 -21.07 25.98 -8.25
N PRO A 100 -21.27 24.78 -7.66
CA PRO A 100 -20.31 24.24 -6.69
C PRO A 100 -18.88 24.15 -7.23
N GLN A 101 -18.74 23.86 -8.53
CA GLN A 101 -17.44 23.89 -9.22
C GLN A 101 -16.82 25.29 -9.20
N GLU A 102 -17.58 26.32 -9.58
CA GLU A 102 -17.11 27.70 -9.56
C GLU A 102 -16.73 28.14 -8.14
N TYR A 103 -17.52 27.74 -7.13
CA TYR A 103 -17.21 28.05 -5.74
C TYR A 103 -15.88 27.42 -5.32
N ALA A 104 -15.70 26.13 -5.60
CA ALA A 104 -14.46 25.39 -5.37
C ALA A 104 -13.25 26.02 -6.10
N THR A 105 -13.41 26.42 -7.37
CA THR A 105 -12.37 27.09 -8.15
C THR A 105 -11.98 28.44 -7.54
N ARG A 106 -12.96 29.23 -7.10
CA ARG A 106 -12.70 30.53 -6.44
C ARG A 106 -11.91 30.36 -5.16
N TRP A 107 -12.30 29.41 -4.30
CA TRP A 107 -11.57 29.12 -3.06
C TRP A 107 -10.09 28.88 -3.35
N TYR A 108 -9.78 28.00 -4.30
CA TYR A 108 -8.40 27.67 -4.65
C TYR A 108 -7.62 28.83 -5.26
N SER A 109 -8.21 29.55 -6.23
CA SER A 109 -7.54 30.66 -6.91
C SER A 109 -7.10 31.80 -6.00
N GLN A 110 -7.65 31.86 -4.77
CA GLN A 110 -7.36 32.90 -3.80
C GLN A 110 -6.29 32.51 -2.78
N ARG A 111 -5.91 31.23 -2.71
CA ARG A 111 -4.91 30.72 -1.76
C ARG A 111 -3.51 31.06 -2.25
N THR A 112 -2.70 31.66 -1.38
CA THR A 112 -1.34 32.11 -1.71
C THR A 112 -0.45 32.01 -0.48
N LYS A 113 0.86 31.79 -0.68
CA LYS A 113 1.87 31.69 0.39
C LYS A 113 1.77 32.86 1.38
N GLY A 114 1.71 32.54 2.67
CA GLY A 114 1.66 33.53 3.75
C GLY A 114 0.31 34.23 3.96
N VAL A 115 -0.74 33.88 3.20
CA VAL A 115 -2.07 34.52 3.28
C VAL A 115 -3.17 33.51 3.52
N ILE A 116 -3.83 33.59 4.68
CA ILE A 116 -5.01 32.79 5.00
C ILE A 116 -6.24 33.41 4.34
N THR A 117 -6.94 32.63 3.52
CA THR A 117 -8.14 33.08 2.81
C THR A 117 -9.39 32.81 3.64
N LEU A 118 -10.27 33.80 3.73
CA LEU A 118 -11.59 33.69 4.34
C LEU A 118 -12.68 33.53 3.27
N SER A 119 -13.75 32.83 3.63
CA SER A 119 -15.02 32.85 2.89
C SER A 119 -16.16 33.09 3.84
N ALA A 120 -17.19 33.81 3.37
CA ALA A 120 -18.36 34.12 4.15
C ALA A 120 -19.64 33.95 3.34
N GLN A 121 -20.73 33.55 4.01
CA GLN A 121 -22.06 33.47 3.44
C GLN A 121 -23.04 34.24 4.34
N TYR A 122 -23.82 35.13 3.73
CA TYR A 122 -24.95 35.80 4.36
C TYR A 122 -26.19 35.64 3.48
N PHE A 123 -27.15 34.84 3.93
CA PHE A 123 -28.37 34.58 3.18
C PHE A 123 -29.61 34.80 4.02
N LYS A 124 -30.63 35.38 3.39
CA LYS A 124 -32.01 35.30 3.85
C LYS A 124 -32.73 34.19 3.12
N TYR A 125 -33.42 33.34 3.86
CA TYR A 125 -34.17 32.22 3.32
C TYR A 125 -35.47 32.06 4.11
N ASN A 126 -36.39 31.25 3.60
CA ASN A 126 -37.67 31.01 4.25
C ASN A 126 -37.81 29.55 4.66
N ARG A 127 -38.65 29.31 5.65
CA ARG A 127 -39.23 28.01 5.94
C ARG A 127 -40.73 28.15 6.14
N PHE A 128 -41.47 27.06 6.18
CA PHE A 128 -42.84 27.10 6.70
C PHE A 128 -42.82 27.48 8.18
N ALA A 129 -43.68 28.41 8.57
CA ALA A 129 -43.91 28.72 9.97
C ALA A 129 -44.44 27.47 10.69
N ASP A 130 -44.13 27.30 11.98
CA ASP A 130 -44.57 26.13 12.75
C ASP A 130 -46.11 25.97 12.75
N ASN A 131 -46.84 27.08 12.58
CA ASN A 131 -48.30 27.11 12.47
C ASN A 131 -48.81 27.18 11.01
N ALA A 132 -47.99 26.90 10.01
CA ALA A 132 -48.35 27.00 8.60
C ALA A 132 -49.47 26.02 8.23
N TYR A 133 -49.40 24.78 8.68
CA TYR A 133 -50.50 23.81 8.51
C TYR A 133 -51.30 23.64 9.82
N PRO A 134 -52.64 23.60 9.77
CA PRO A 134 -53.52 23.81 8.60
C PRO A 134 -53.89 25.29 8.39
N ASN A 135 -53.31 26.23 9.13
CA ASN A 135 -53.86 27.58 9.25
C ASN A 135 -53.57 28.50 8.05
N LYS A 136 -52.45 28.30 7.36
CA LYS A 136 -51.90 29.19 6.33
C LYS A 136 -51.54 28.49 5.01
N ILE A 137 -51.52 27.16 5.00
CA ILE A 137 -51.31 26.33 3.82
C ILE A 137 -52.33 25.19 3.80
N ASN A 138 -52.81 24.82 2.62
CA ASN A 138 -53.63 23.64 2.45
C ASN A 138 -52.74 22.45 2.11
N TYR A 139 -53.10 21.26 2.58
CA TYR A 139 -52.48 20.01 2.19
C TYR A 139 -53.58 19.01 1.79
N SER A 140 -53.59 18.62 0.51
CA SER A 140 -54.57 17.67 -0.03
C SER A 140 -53.96 16.92 -1.21
N ASN A 141 -54.33 15.65 -1.41
CA ASN A 141 -53.80 14.82 -2.51
C ASN A 141 -52.27 14.78 -2.59
N ASN A 142 -51.58 14.82 -1.44
CA ASN A 142 -50.11 14.91 -1.33
C ASN A 142 -49.50 16.17 -1.95
N GLN A 143 -50.27 17.26 -2.07
CA GLN A 143 -49.80 18.54 -2.59
C GLN A 143 -50.10 19.67 -1.60
N PHE A 144 -49.16 20.59 -1.46
CA PHE A 144 -49.36 21.87 -0.78
C PHE A 144 -49.93 22.90 -1.76
N SER A 145 -50.86 23.71 -1.28
CA SER A 145 -51.35 24.89 -2.02
C SER A 145 -51.50 26.08 -1.10
N ASP A 146 -51.45 27.28 -1.69
CA ASP A 146 -51.73 28.52 -0.96
C ASP A 146 -53.13 28.51 -0.32
N LYS A 147 -53.25 29.11 0.87
CA LYS A 147 -54.53 29.27 1.57
C LYS A 147 -54.96 30.73 1.56
N PHE A 148 -56.25 30.95 1.32
CA PHE A 148 -56.88 32.26 1.32
C PHE A 148 -58.06 32.27 2.30
N VAL A 149 -58.17 33.33 3.10
CA VAL A 149 -59.31 33.57 4.01
C VAL A 149 -59.93 34.89 3.60
N GLY A 150 -61.20 34.89 3.16
CA GLY A 150 -61.85 36.08 2.63
C GLY A 150 -61.10 36.72 1.46
N SER A 151 -60.55 35.90 0.54
CA SER A 151 -59.69 36.33 -0.59
C SER A 151 -58.32 36.94 -0.19
N VAL A 152 -57.99 36.99 1.09
CA VAL A 152 -56.67 37.43 1.58
C VAL A 152 -55.75 36.23 1.71
N TRP A 153 -54.60 36.28 1.04
CA TRP A 153 -53.58 35.24 1.15
C TRP A 153 -52.99 35.18 2.56
N GLN A 154 -52.87 33.97 3.09
CA GLN A 154 -52.28 33.72 4.39
C GLN A 154 -50.81 33.37 4.20
N ASN A 155 -49.89 34.27 4.56
CA ASN A 155 -48.45 34.04 4.39
C ASN A 155 -47.97 32.86 5.25
N PRO A 156 -47.60 31.70 4.67
CA PRO A 156 -47.17 30.53 5.43
C PRO A 156 -45.67 30.58 5.76
N TYR A 157 -44.93 31.55 5.22
CA TYR A 157 -43.47 31.60 5.29
C TYR A 157 -42.98 32.40 6.49
N GLU A 158 -42.03 31.82 7.21
CA GLU A 158 -41.21 32.49 8.20
C GLU A 158 -39.86 32.85 7.56
N GLU A 159 -39.44 34.11 7.63
CA GLU A 159 -38.10 34.52 7.19
C GLU A 159 -37.06 34.15 8.25
N LYS A 160 -35.97 33.54 7.79
CA LYS A 160 -34.77 33.23 8.56
C LYS A 160 -33.57 33.88 7.90
N GLN A 161 -32.50 34.00 8.68
CA GLN A 161 -31.22 34.48 8.18
C GLN A 161 -30.10 33.58 8.67
N LEU A 162 -29.03 33.58 7.88
CA LEU A 162 -27.85 32.77 8.06
C LEU A 162 -26.63 33.69 7.99
N PHE A 163 -25.70 33.56 8.93
CA PHE A 163 -24.35 34.07 8.79
C PHE A 163 -23.33 33.00 9.17
N ALA A 164 -22.44 32.68 8.23
CA ALA A 164 -21.34 31.77 8.47
C ALA A 164 -20.08 32.28 7.76
N MET A 165 -18.93 32.15 8.42
CA MET A 165 -17.65 32.61 7.90
C MET A 165 -16.55 31.71 8.43
N THR A 166 -15.55 31.37 7.61
CA THR A 166 -14.49 30.44 8.00
C THR A 166 -13.21 30.65 7.18
N THR A 167 -12.14 29.94 7.55
CA THR A 167 -10.82 29.92 6.88
C THR A 167 -10.73 28.81 5.82
N SER A 168 -9.81 28.95 4.86
CA SER A 168 -9.49 27.91 3.85
C SER A 168 -8.77 26.70 4.42
N ILE A 169 -8.15 26.88 5.58
CA ILE A 169 -7.25 25.92 6.22
C ILE A 169 -7.63 25.79 7.71
N ALA A 170 -7.38 24.61 8.28
CA ALA A 170 -7.55 24.37 9.71
C ALA A 170 -6.27 24.60 10.50
N LYS A 171 -5.12 24.58 9.82
CA LYS A 171 -3.81 24.59 10.42
C LYS A 171 -2.85 25.49 9.65
N TYR A 172 -2.06 26.28 10.36
CA TYR A 172 -1.04 27.13 9.76
C TYR A 172 0.28 27.08 10.53
N LYS A 173 1.38 26.88 9.82
CA LYS A 173 2.74 26.87 10.38
C LYS A 173 3.36 28.24 10.22
N GLY A 174 3.38 28.99 11.31
CA GLY A 174 3.94 30.34 11.33
C GLY A 174 3.17 31.24 12.29
N LEU A 175 3.91 31.97 13.11
CA LEU A 175 3.32 32.86 14.10
C LEU A 175 2.90 34.23 13.53
N ASN A 176 3.34 34.56 12.31
CA ASN A 176 3.03 35.81 11.63
C ASN A 176 2.55 35.52 10.22
N PHE A 177 1.40 36.06 9.84
CA PHE A 177 0.79 35.85 8.52
C PHE A 177 -0.24 36.94 8.22
N GLN A 178 -0.74 36.92 6.99
CA GLN A 178 -1.79 37.81 6.54
C GLN A 178 -3.11 37.07 6.37
N VAL A 179 -4.22 37.79 6.47
CA VAL A 179 -5.57 37.27 6.25
C VAL A 179 -6.30 38.15 5.25
N LYS A 180 -7.07 37.55 4.35
CA LYS A 180 -7.87 38.26 3.33
C LYS A 180 -9.26 37.63 3.21
N LEU A 181 -10.30 38.46 3.08
CA LEU A 181 -11.63 38.04 2.58
C LEU A 181 -11.80 38.47 1.13
N PRO A 182 -11.64 37.59 0.14
CA PRO A 182 -11.86 37.93 -1.26
C PRO A 182 -13.32 38.28 -1.53
N SER A 183 -13.54 39.33 -2.34
CA SER A 183 -14.89 39.77 -2.73
C SER A 183 -15.72 38.68 -3.40
N ASN A 184 -15.09 37.81 -4.20
CA ASN A 184 -15.74 36.68 -4.89
C ASN A 184 -16.02 35.46 -4.00
N LEU A 185 -15.59 35.49 -2.72
CA LEU A 185 -15.84 34.46 -1.68
C LEU A 185 -16.76 34.96 -0.56
N PHE A 186 -17.32 36.17 -0.70
CA PHE A 186 -18.47 36.61 0.07
C PHE A 186 -19.76 36.39 -0.73
N LEU A 187 -20.45 35.27 -0.48
CA LEU A 187 -21.69 34.94 -1.18
C LEU A 187 -22.89 35.45 -0.38
N THR A 188 -23.74 36.24 -1.02
CA THR A 188 -24.95 36.76 -0.39
C THR A 188 -26.05 37.04 -1.40
N ASN A 189 -27.30 36.77 -1.01
CA ASN A 189 -28.49 37.19 -1.76
C ASN A 189 -29.03 38.56 -1.32
N TYR A 190 -28.38 39.21 -0.34
CA TYR A 190 -28.86 40.46 0.26
C TYR A 190 -27.70 41.44 0.58
N PRO A 191 -26.88 41.83 -0.42
CA PRO A 191 -25.65 42.59 -0.19
C PRO A 191 -25.90 44.02 0.34
N ALA A 192 -27.01 44.66 -0.04
CA ALA A 192 -27.29 46.06 0.27
C ALA A 192 -27.49 46.34 1.78
N THR A 193 -27.73 45.31 2.59
CA THR A 193 -27.88 45.48 4.05
C THR A 193 -26.60 45.25 4.83
N VAL A 194 -25.49 44.91 4.18
CA VAL A 194 -24.23 44.63 4.88
C VAL A 194 -23.47 45.95 5.07
N GLN A 195 -23.30 46.39 6.31
CA GLN A 195 -22.56 47.61 6.64
C GLN A 195 -21.06 47.34 6.73
N ASN A 196 -20.65 46.33 7.51
CA ASN A 196 -19.26 45.89 7.62
C ASN A 196 -19.16 44.45 8.14
N ILE A 197 -17.99 43.85 7.93
CA ILE A 197 -17.58 42.56 8.49
C ILE A 197 -16.38 42.82 9.40
N GLN A 198 -16.39 42.24 10.59
CA GLN A 198 -15.31 42.33 11.56
C GLN A 198 -14.88 40.94 12.02
N VAL A 199 -13.60 40.79 12.34
CA VAL A 199 -13.03 39.54 12.85
C VAL A 199 -12.20 39.82 14.09
N ASP A 200 -12.45 39.04 15.14
CA ASP A 200 -11.58 38.91 16.29
C ASP A 200 -10.73 37.65 16.10
N PHE A 201 -9.44 37.87 15.87
CA PHE A 201 -8.48 36.80 15.61
C PHE A 201 -7.97 36.16 16.91
N SER A 202 -8.43 36.56 18.09
CA SER A 202 -7.86 36.13 19.38
C SER A 202 -6.37 36.43 19.53
N ASP A 203 -5.89 37.50 18.90
CA ASP A 203 -4.51 38.01 18.97
C ASP A 203 -4.33 39.14 20.02
N GLY A 204 -5.38 39.41 20.81
CA GLY A 204 -5.40 40.48 21.82
C GLY A 204 -5.85 41.85 21.29
N LEU A 205 -6.11 42.01 19.99
CA LEU A 205 -6.54 43.28 19.39
C LEU A 205 -8.06 43.42 19.24
N GLY A 206 -8.83 42.37 19.55
CA GLY A 206 -10.29 42.35 19.44
C GLY A 206 -10.80 42.42 18.00
N TYR A 207 -12.06 42.85 17.82
CA TYR A 207 -12.70 42.93 16.51
C TYR A 207 -12.08 44.01 15.61
N ARG A 208 -11.50 43.59 14.48
CA ARG A 208 -10.96 44.46 13.43
C ARG A 208 -11.82 44.37 12.17
N ILE A 209 -12.06 45.51 11.50
CA ILE A 209 -12.81 45.54 10.23
C ILE A 209 -12.03 44.79 9.15
N VAL A 210 -12.70 43.89 8.44
CA VAL A 210 -12.15 43.13 7.32
C VAL A 210 -12.86 43.57 6.05
N ALA A 211 -12.36 44.63 5.41
CA ALA A 211 -12.83 45.02 4.10
C ALA A 211 -12.46 43.95 3.06
N GLN A 212 -13.31 43.76 2.07
CA GLN A 212 -13.06 42.76 1.03
C GLN A 212 -11.76 43.09 0.27
N ASN A 213 -10.99 42.05 -0.04
CA ASN A 213 -9.67 42.07 -0.68
C ASN A 213 -8.55 42.77 0.12
N GLN A 214 -8.84 43.30 1.31
CA GLN A 214 -7.81 43.90 2.17
C GLN A 214 -7.01 42.81 2.90
N LEU A 215 -5.68 42.96 2.93
CA LEU A 215 -4.78 42.14 3.73
C LEU A 215 -4.71 42.66 5.17
N ILE A 216 -4.79 41.76 6.13
CA ILE A 216 -4.72 42.04 7.56
C ILE A 216 -3.62 41.21 8.19
N ASN A 217 -2.67 41.85 8.86
CA ASN A 217 -1.63 41.14 9.60
C ASN A 217 -2.19 40.57 10.90
N VAL A 218 -1.84 39.31 11.18
CA VAL A 218 -2.15 38.59 12.42
C VAL A 218 -0.84 38.02 12.96
N ASN A 219 -0.58 38.27 14.24
CA ASN A 219 0.65 37.83 14.90
C ASN A 219 0.30 37.15 16.23
N TYR A 220 0.90 36.00 16.48
CA TYR A 220 0.81 35.26 17.74
C TYR A 220 2.18 35.13 18.38
N THR A 221 2.20 34.92 19.70
CA THR A 221 3.45 34.67 20.45
C THR A 221 3.67 33.19 20.74
N GLN A 222 2.65 32.35 20.58
CA GLN A 222 2.67 30.93 20.93
C GLN A 222 1.89 30.10 19.92
N ALA A 223 2.32 28.86 19.72
CA ALA A 223 1.53 27.86 19.02
C ALA A 223 0.34 27.43 19.89
N ASN A 224 -0.88 27.45 19.33
CA ASN A 224 -2.10 27.08 20.04
C ASN A 224 -3.27 26.88 19.06
N ILE A 225 -4.40 26.37 19.55
CA ILE A 225 -5.67 26.40 18.84
C ILE A 225 -6.40 27.69 19.23
N TYR A 226 -6.57 28.58 18.26
CA TYR A 226 -7.26 29.85 18.42
C TYR A 226 -8.71 29.76 17.91
N THR A 227 -9.63 30.46 18.58
CA THR A 227 -11.01 30.61 18.10
C THR A 227 -11.16 31.97 17.43
N TRP A 228 -11.41 31.99 16.12
CA TRP A 228 -11.70 33.23 15.40
C TRP A 228 -13.19 33.50 15.46
N LYS A 229 -13.57 34.71 15.87
CA LYS A 229 -14.97 35.15 15.94
C LYS A 229 -15.23 36.15 14.84
N TYR A 230 -16.27 35.89 14.06
CA TYR A 230 -16.68 36.69 12.94
C TYR A 230 -17.96 37.43 13.30
N LYS A 231 -18.07 38.69 12.90
CA LYS A 231 -19.25 39.51 13.12
C LYS A 231 -19.60 40.25 11.84
N ILE A 232 -20.85 40.14 11.42
CA ILE A 232 -21.41 41.00 10.36
C ILE A 232 -22.36 42.01 11.01
N THR A 233 -22.19 43.28 10.67
CA THR A 233 -23.07 44.37 11.09
C THR A 233 -23.95 44.77 9.91
N LEU A 234 -25.26 44.76 10.11
CA LEU A 234 -26.23 45.16 9.10
C LEU A 234 -26.56 46.65 9.19
N THR A 235 -27.09 47.23 8.11
CA THR A 235 -27.44 48.67 8.03
C THR A 235 -28.51 49.10 9.04
N ASN A 236 -29.30 48.15 9.57
CA ASN A 236 -30.27 48.39 10.65
C ASN A 236 -29.67 48.28 12.07
N GLY A 237 -28.36 48.10 12.19
CA GLY A 237 -27.65 47.93 13.47
C GLY A 237 -27.67 46.52 14.04
N GLN A 238 -28.39 45.55 13.42
CA GLN A 238 -28.34 44.16 13.84
C GLN A 238 -26.94 43.57 13.62
N THR A 239 -26.48 42.78 14.59
CA THR A 239 -25.22 42.02 14.47
C THR A 239 -25.48 40.53 14.47
N LEU A 240 -24.75 39.79 13.62
CA LEU A 240 -24.78 38.34 13.55
C LEU A 240 -23.37 37.81 13.72
N LEU A 241 -23.23 36.75 14.51
CA LEU A 241 -21.95 36.14 14.87
C LEU A 241 -21.77 34.77 14.24
N SER A 242 -20.51 34.44 13.92
CA SER A 242 -20.05 33.11 13.53
C SER A 242 -18.68 32.85 14.14
N HIS A 243 -18.22 31.60 14.19
CA HIS A 243 -16.88 31.28 14.68
C HIS A 243 -16.29 30.02 14.04
N SER A 244 -14.96 29.94 14.06
CA SER A 244 -14.17 28.79 13.62
C SER A 244 -12.98 28.57 14.57
N LYS A 245 -12.34 27.42 14.45
CA LYS A 245 -11.06 27.13 15.13
C LYS A 245 -9.95 27.03 14.09
N ILE A 246 -8.78 27.53 14.44
CA ILE A 246 -7.55 27.36 13.65
C ILE A 246 -6.41 26.95 14.58
N GLU A 247 -5.67 25.92 14.19
CA GLU A 247 -4.44 25.49 14.86
C GLU A 247 -3.25 26.27 14.29
N ILE A 248 -2.55 27.00 15.14
CA ILE A 248 -1.33 27.71 14.78
C ILE A 248 -0.14 26.96 15.37
N GLU A 249 0.77 26.54 14.50
CA GLU A 249 2.03 25.90 14.88
C GLU A 249 3.20 26.86 14.72
N THR A 250 4.30 26.53 15.38
CA THR A 250 5.57 27.19 15.10
C THR A 250 6.04 26.83 13.69
N GLY A 251 6.23 27.85 12.85
CA GLY A 251 6.79 27.69 11.50
C GLY A 251 8.32 27.49 11.51
N LEU A 252 8.94 27.58 10.34
CA LEU A 252 10.40 27.62 10.26
C LEU A 252 10.90 28.94 10.84
N ASN A 253 11.91 28.90 11.71
CA ASN A 253 12.59 30.11 12.18
C ASN A 253 13.61 30.59 11.12
N ALA A 254 13.14 30.84 9.89
CA ALA A 254 13.99 31.17 8.74
C ALA A 254 14.04 32.69 8.49
N ARG A 255 15.25 33.25 8.43
CA ARG A 255 15.49 34.69 8.21
C ARG A 255 16.02 34.94 6.80
N GLU A 256 15.53 35.98 6.14
CA GLU A 256 16.06 36.40 4.83
C GLU A 256 17.55 36.80 4.92
N ILE A 257 18.35 36.37 3.95
CA ILE A 257 19.73 36.82 3.79
C ILE A 257 19.70 38.26 3.23
N THR A 258 19.78 39.23 4.13
CA THR A 258 19.87 40.66 3.79
C THR A 258 21.35 41.06 3.70
N ALA A 259 21.99 40.80 2.55
CA ALA A 259 23.42 41.08 2.26
C ALA A 259 24.43 40.21 3.06
N PRO A 260 25.76 40.21 2.76
CA PRO A 260 26.72 39.31 3.40
C PRO A 260 26.75 39.60 4.90
N CYS A 261 26.34 38.61 5.70
CA CYS A 261 26.09 38.83 7.11
C CYS A 261 27.38 39.09 7.90
N VAL A 262 27.63 40.34 8.26
CA VAL A 262 28.78 40.78 9.09
C VAL A 262 28.55 40.52 10.59
N SER A 263 27.32 40.22 11.01
CA SER A 263 26.99 39.99 12.43
C SER A 263 25.71 39.15 12.62
N CYS A 264 25.79 37.86 12.34
CA CYS A 264 24.72 36.93 12.65
C CYS A 264 24.95 36.36 14.07
N PRO A 265 23.94 36.33 14.95
CA PRO A 265 24.10 35.79 16.30
C PRO A 265 24.50 34.31 16.24
N GLN A 266 25.64 33.99 16.85
CA GLN A 266 26.04 32.60 17.07
C GLN A 266 25.13 32.00 18.15
N SER A 267 24.44 30.91 17.83
CA SER A 267 24.06 29.95 18.86
C SER A 267 24.14 28.54 18.32
N MET A 268 25.33 27.96 18.40
CA MET A 268 25.49 26.51 18.53
C MET A 268 25.51 26.21 20.03
N ALA A 269 24.57 25.40 20.51
CA ALA A 269 24.79 24.35 21.51
C ALA A 269 23.45 23.79 21.97
N GLN A 270 23.34 22.47 21.92
CA GLN A 270 22.31 21.67 22.57
C GLN A 270 22.14 22.10 24.03
N THR A 271 20.91 22.41 24.45
CA THR A 271 20.51 22.24 25.84
C THR A 271 19.58 21.04 25.92
N THR A 272 20.00 20.09 26.75
CA THR A 272 19.25 18.93 27.23
C THR A 272 17.76 19.21 27.45
N ALA A 273 16.95 18.18 27.15
CA ALA A 273 15.50 18.12 27.30
C ALA A 273 14.94 18.91 28.50
N GLN A 274 14.37 20.10 28.23
CA GLN A 274 13.15 20.65 28.84
C GLN A 274 12.99 22.11 28.39
N GLN A 275 11.87 22.40 27.70
CA GLN A 275 11.31 23.72 27.42
C GLN A 275 12.30 24.82 26.97
N ALA A 276 12.64 24.88 25.67
CA ALA A 276 13.21 26.08 25.06
C ALA A 276 12.43 26.46 23.80
N THR A 277 11.79 27.63 23.84
CA THR A 277 11.04 28.29 22.77
C THR A 277 11.92 28.86 21.64
N ASN A 278 13.18 28.43 21.54
CA ASN A 278 14.15 28.96 20.58
C ASN A 278 14.50 27.89 19.53
N LEU A 279 13.70 27.80 18.48
CA LEU A 279 14.05 27.04 17.27
C LEU A 279 15.39 27.53 16.70
N SER A 280 16.26 26.63 16.24
CA SER A 280 17.51 26.98 15.56
C SER A 280 17.22 27.91 14.37
N PRO A 281 17.90 29.07 14.26
CA PRO A 281 17.64 30.00 13.15
C PRO A 281 18.18 29.41 11.85
N PHE A 282 17.30 29.22 10.86
CA PHE A 282 17.70 28.99 9.48
C PHE A 282 17.85 30.33 8.76
N TYR A 283 18.59 30.33 7.66
CA TYR A 283 18.58 31.44 6.71
C TYR A 283 17.83 31.03 5.45
N LYS A 284 17.29 31.99 4.71
CA LYS A 284 16.68 31.73 3.42
C LYS A 284 16.98 32.82 2.39
N THR A 285 16.93 32.43 1.13
CA THR A 285 16.96 33.34 -0.02
C THR A 285 16.17 32.72 -1.17
N THR A 286 15.67 33.53 -2.10
CA THR A 286 14.97 33.03 -3.30
C THR A 286 15.88 33.13 -4.51
N ILE A 287 16.03 32.02 -5.24
CA ILE A 287 16.81 31.95 -6.47
C ILE A 287 15.86 31.67 -7.63
N THR A 288 15.95 32.49 -8.68
CA THR A 288 15.20 32.31 -9.93
C THR A 288 16.15 31.86 -11.02
N SER A 289 15.74 30.88 -11.83
CA SER A 289 16.55 30.39 -12.93
C SER A 289 16.80 31.50 -13.96
N THR A 290 17.98 31.50 -14.57
CA THR A 290 18.38 32.35 -15.70
C THR A 290 18.04 31.72 -17.05
N THR A 291 17.65 30.45 -17.07
CA THR A 291 17.31 29.68 -18.28
C THR A 291 15.82 29.37 -18.29
N LEU A 292 15.18 29.59 -19.45
CA LEU A 292 13.76 29.28 -19.67
C LEU A 292 13.58 27.81 -20.04
N TYR A 293 12.49 27.20 -19.57
CA TYR A 293 11.98 25.95 -20.11
C TYR A 293 10.51 26.11 -20.49
N ASN A 294 10.18 25.83 -21.75
CA ASN A 294 8.85 26.07 -22.33
C ASN A 294 8.34 27.52 -22.11
N GLY A 295 9.24 28.51 -22.21
CA GLY A 295 8.89 29.93 -22.12
C GLY A 295 8.72 30.49 -20.70
N TYR A 296 8.99 29.72 -19.64
CA TYR A 296 8.91 30.18 -18.24
C TYR A 296 10.19 29.88 -17.45
N TYR A 297 10.49 30.76 -16.50
CA TYR A 297 11.55 30.57 -15.50
C TYR A 297 11.01 29.77 -14.31
N GLY A 298 11.86 28.94 -13.71
CA GLY A 298 11.60 28.34 -12.41
C GLY A 298 12.17 29.20 -11.27
N SER A 299 11.79 28.90 -10.04
CA SER A 299 12.43 29.46 -8.85
C SER A 299 12.36 28.51 -7.66
N ALA A 300 13.25 28.70 -6.69
CA ALA A 300 13.29 27.95 -5.43
C ALA A 300 13.59 28.88 -4.26
N THR A 301 13.01 28.56 -3.11
CA THR A 301 13.47 29.08 -1.81
C THR A 301 14.60 28.18 -1.33
N VAL A 302 15.77 28.75 -1.06
CA VAL A 302 16.93 28.01 -0.55
C VAL A 302 17.06 28.27 0.93
N TYR A 303 16.91 27.23 1.74
CA TYR A 303 17.09 27.26 3.19
C TYR A 303 18.50 26.83 3.56
N ILE A 304 19.13 27.53 4.50
CA ILE A 304 20.54 27.32 4.86
C ILE A 304 20.67 27.10 6.36
N ARG A 305 21.34 26.00 6.72
CA ARG A 305 21.90 25.77 8.05
C ARG A 305 23.41 25.73 7.94
N TYR A 306 24.09 26.69 8.54
CA TYR A 306 25.56 26.66 8.63
C TYR A 306 26.01 25.59 9.62
N ALA A 307 27.10 24.87 9.30
CA ALA A 307 27.77 23.97 10.24
C ALA A 307 28.48 24.75 11.34
N SER A 308 29.12 25.87 10.97
CA SER A 308 29.78 26.79 11.90
C SER A 308 29.86 28.20 11.29
N GLY A 309 29.85 29.22 12.13
CA GLY A 309 29.92 30.61 11.65
C GLY A 309 28.70 31.02 10.82
N THR A 310 28.94 31.82 9.77
CA THR A 310 27.89 32.50 8.99
C THR A 310 28.13 32.43 7.48
N THR A 311 29.12 31.65 7.05
CA THR A 311 29.59 31.56 5.67
C THR A 311 29.61 30.10 5.23
N ILE A 312 29.27 29.84 3.98
CA ILE A 312 29.31 28.49 3.42
C ILE A 312 30.77 28.06 3.25
N THR A 313 31.15 26.90 3.79
CA THR A 313 32.51 26.36 3.76
C THR A 313 32.55 24.90 3.34
N LYS A 314 31.58 24.07 3.74
CA LYS A 314 31.47 22.65 3.39
C LYS A 314 30.03 22.34 2.93
N PRO A 315 29.66 22.71 1.70
CA PRO A 315 28.27 22.64 1.23
C PRO A 315 27.78 21.22 0.95
N LEU A 316 26.65 20.85 1.56
CA LEU A 316 25.77 19.76 1.18
C LEU A 316 24.46 20.36 0.65
N ILE A 317 24.32 20.37 -0.68
CA ILE A 317 23.12 20.82 -1.37
C ILE A 317 22.13 19.67 -1.40
N VAL A 318 20.95 19.87 -0.81
CA VAL A 318 19.87 18.89 -0.76
C VAL A 318 18.74 19.35 -1.67
N ALA A 319 18.57 18.67 -2.80
CA ALA A 319 17.45 18.90 -3.70
C ALA A 319 16.24 18.08 -3.24
N GLU A 320 15.15 18.76 -2.89
CA GLU A 320 13.95 18.09 -2.42
C GLU A 320 13.25 17.25 -3.50
N GLY A 321 12.27 16.46 -3.08
CA GLY A 321 11.47 15.61 -3.94
C GLY A 321 10.29 16.32 -4.61
N PHE A 322 9.31 15.51 -5.01
CA PHE A 322 8.03 15.99 -5.49
C PHE A 322 7.25 16.60 -4.33
N ASP A 323 6.87 17.87 -4.45
CA ASP A 323 6.17 18.62 -3.41
C ASP A 323 4.75 18.98 -3.86
N THR A 324 3.75 18.43 -3.17
CA THR A 324 2.33 18.72 -3.43
C THR A 324 1.82 19.95 -2.68
N GLY A 325 2.60 20.50 -1.76
CA GLY A 325 2.29 21.68 -0.95
C GLY A 325 1.77 22.85 -1.78
N ILE A 326 2.35 23.09 -2.96
CA ILE A 326 1.90 24.17 -3.87
C ILE A 326 0.44 24.03 -4.37
N ILE A 327 -0.11 22.81 -4.40
CA ILE A 327 -1.52 22.57 -4.76
C ILE A 327 -2.37 22.39 -3.49
N LEU A 328 -1.85 21.67 -2.51
CA LEU A 328 -2.63 21.22 -1.37
C LEU A 328 -2.63 22.23 -0.22
N ASN A 329 -1.47 22.80 0.09
CA ASN A 329 -1.26 23.74 1.19
C ASN A 329 -0.48 25.00 0.74
N PRO A 330 -0.90 25.71 -0.32
CA PRO A 330 -0.15 26.84 -0.89
C PRO A 330 0.08 27.99 0.09
N GLU A 331 -0.67 28.08 1.19
CA GLU A 331 -0.45 29.08 2.23
C GLU A 331 0.82 28.84 3.05
N GLN A 332 1.27 27.59 3.19
CA GLN A 332 2.33 27.22 4.12
C GLN A 332 3.71 27.72 3.68
N GLU A 333 4.57 27.95 4.67
CA GLU A 333 6.00 28.14 4.41
C GLU A 333 6.67 26.78 4.18
N ALA A 334 7.37 26.67 3.05
CA ALA A 334 7.99 25.45 2.52
C ALA A 334 6.98 24.37 2.10
N GLY A 335 7.48 23.40 1.34
CA GLY A 335 6.72 22.28 0.84
C GLY A 335 6.41 21.18 1.87
N ASP A 336 6.05 20.04 1.31
CA ASP A 336 5.73 18.78 1.96
C ASP A 336 6.86 18.24 2.85
N ASN A 337 8.09 18.43 2.37
CA ASN A 337 9.31 18.25 3.13
C ASN A 337 10.02 19.60 3.27
N ASN A 338 10.84 19.74 4.31
CA ASN A 338 11.67 20.93 4.50
C ASN A 338 12.98 20.58 5.19
N ILE A 339 13.84 21.59 5.34
CA ILE A 339 15.16 21.45 5.96
C ILE A 339 15.13 20.83 7.37
N ASP A 340 14.14 21.17 8.20
CA ASP A 340 14.00 20.64 9.56
C ASP A 340 13.64 19.15 9.53
N GLN A 341 12.71 18.75 8.66
CA GLN A 341 12.37 17.34 8.45
C GLN A 341 13.54 16.53 7.89
N PHE A 342 14.32 17.08 6.95
CA PHE A 342 15.54 16.45 6.46
C PHE A 342 16.53 16.20 7.60
N ILE A 343 16.84 17.22 8.41
CA ILE A 343 17.76 17.09 9.55
C ILE A 343 17.26 16.04 10.54
N LYS A 344 15.99 16.12 10.97
CA LYS A 344 15.37 15.13 11.88
C LYS A 344 15.39 13.71 11.32
N SER A 345 15.26 13.55 10.01
CA SER A 345 15.34 12.23 9.37
C SER A 345 16.73 11.59 9.49
N THR A 346 17.78 12.40 9.66
CA THR A 346 19.16 11.91 9.89
C THR A 346 19.43 11.57 11.37
N GLU A 347 18.66 12.14 12.29
CA GLU A 347 18.73 11.90 13.75
C GLU A 347 17.99 10.62 14.16
N PHE A 348 16.82 10.34 13.57
CA PHE A 348 15.93 9.24 13.96
C PHE A 348 16.37 7.89 13.36
N ILE A 349 17.57 7.43 13.71
CA ILE A 349 18.03 6.07 13.42
C ILE A 349 17.63 5.19 14.61
N ARG A 350 16.50 4.46 14.47
CA ARG A 350 16.07 3.46 15.47
C ARG A 350 17.22 2.48 15.70
N SER A 351 17.82 2.53 16.90
CA SER A 351 19.01 1.81 17.40
C SER A 351 20.37 2.51 17.24
N ASN A 352 20.76 3.29 18.26
CA ASN A 352 22.13 3.57 18.74
C ASN A 352 23.25 3.92 17.73
N SER A 353 22.98 4.62 16.62
CA SER A 353 24.07 5.30 15.90
C SER A 353 23.66 6.67 15.38
N SER A 354 23.98 7.72 16.14
CA SER A 354 24.03 9.14 15.74
C SER A 354 25.12 9.45 14.70
N ALA A 355 25.59 8.44 13.97
CA ALA A 355 26.79 8.54 13.16
C ALA A 355 26.55 9.36 11.87
N LEU A 356 25.40 9.19 11.21
CA LEU A 356 25.03 10.03 10.07
C LEU A 356 24.76 11.46 10.53
N GLU A 357 23.94 11.64 11.58
CA GLU A 357 23.68 12.95 12.20
C GLU A 357 24.99 13.70 12.50
N GLY A 358 25.94 13.04 13.18
CA GLY A 358 27.24 13.63 13.50
C GLY A 358 28.02 14.09 12.26
N GLU A 359 27.97 13.34 11.16
CA GLU A 359 28.62 13.75 9.91
C GLU A 359 27.87 14.89 9.22
N ILE A 360 26.53 14.82 9.13
CA ILE A 360 25.68 15.86 8.54
C ILE A 360 25.82 17.19 9.30
N ASN A 361 26.04 17.15 10.61
CA ASN A 361 26.31 18.34 11.42
C ASN A 361 27.63 19.04 11.05
N THR A 362 28.56 18.37 10.35
CA THR A 362 29.79 18.98 9.83
C THR A 362 29.61 19.73 8.51
N TYR A 363 28.45 19.59 7.84
CA TYR A 363 28.14 20.22 6.56
C TYR A 363 27.25 21.45 6.71
N ASP A 364 27.50 22.46 5.89
CA ASP A 364 26.52 23.52 5.63
C ASP A 364 25.41 22.92 4.77
N ILE A 365 24.20 22.86 5.30
CA ILE A 365 23.04 22.31 4.58
C ILE A 365 22.42 23.42 3.76
N ILE A 366 22.37 23.22 2.45
CA ILE A 366 21.69 24.09 1.50
C ILE A 366 20.49 23.30 0.95
N TYR A 367 19.34 23.46 1.59
CA TYR A 367 18.11 22.77 1.20
C TYR A 367 17.37 23.58 0.14
N VAL A 368 17.11 22.97 -1.01
CA VAL A 368 16.44 23.59 -2.15
C VAL A 368 14.98 23.17 -2.11
N ASP A 369 14.11 24.13 -1.80
CA ASP A 369 12.64 24.01 -1.78
C ASP A 369 12.07 24.70 -3.03
N TRP A 370 11.57 23.92 -3.98
CA TRP A 370 11.03 24.40 -5.24
C TRP A 370 9.80 25.26 -4.98
N ASN A 371 9.75 26.48 -5.54
CA ASN A 371 8.51 27.27 -5.44
C ASN A 371 7.36 26.63 -6.24
N ASN A 372 7.68 25.71 -7.15
CA ASN A 372 6.73 24.83 -7.83
C ASN A 372 7.31 23.40 -7.96
N GLY A 373 7.19 22.61 -6.90
CA GLY A 373 7.71 21.22 -6.86
C GLY A 373 6.94 20.20 -7.70
N VAL A 374 5.90 20.62 -8.43
CA VAL A 374 5.16 19.78 -9.38
C VAL A 374 5.41 20.13 -10.86
N ASP A 375 6.28 21.12 -11.13
CA ASP A 375 6.61 21.60 -12.47
C ASP A 375 7.47 20.60 -13.28
N PHE A 376 7.76 20.93 -14.54
CA PHE A 376 8.66 20.13 -15.37
C PHE A 376 10.03 19.94 -14.72
N LEU A 377 10.53 18.70 -14.74
CA LEU A 377 11.82 18.35 -14.12
C LEU A 377 12.97 19.19 -14.69
N GLN A 378 12.96 19.49 -15.98
CA GLN A 378 13.94 20.35 -16.65
C GLN A 378 13.94 21.78 -16.08
N ARG A 379 12.76 22.33 -15.79
CA ARG A 379 12.65 23.71 -15.26
C ARG A 379 13.24 23.78 -13.85
N ASN A 380 12.94 22.80 -12.99
CA ASN A 380 13.54 22.73 -11.67
C ASN A 380 15.04 22.40 -11.74
N ALA A 381 15.50 21.67 -12.76
CA ALA A 381 16.93 21.44 -12.99
C ALA A 381 17.67 22.74 -13.32
N PHE A 382 17.12 23.61 -14.17
CA PHE A 382 17.70 24.93 -14.44
C PHE A 382 17.76 25.83 -13.21
N VAL A 383 16.77 25.73 -12.31
CA VAL A 383 16.86 26.40 -11.00
C VAL A 383 18.03 25.86 -10.20
N LEU A 384 18.20 24.53 -10.14
CA LEU A 384 19.31 23.91 -9.41
C LEU A 384 20.68 24.29 -9.96
N GLU A 385 20.82 24.47 -11.28
CA GLU A 385 22.06 25.00 -11.88
C GLU A 385 22.41 26.37 -11.27
N ASP A 386 21.43 27.27 -11.17
CA ASP A 386 21.63 28.62 -10.63
C ASP A 386 21.81 28.62 -9.10
N VAL A 387 21.19 27.68 -8.38
CA VAL A 387 21.50 27.45 -6.96
C VAL A 387 22.96 27.00 -6.80
N ILE A 388 23.45 26.07 -7.61
CA ILE A 388 24.85 25.60 -7.55
C ILE A 388 25.80 26.76 -7.86
N LYS A 389 25.52 27.58 -8.89
CA LYS A 389 26.30 28.79 -9.20
C LYS A 389 26.32 29.75 -8.01
N TRP A 390 25.17 30.01 -7.40
CA TRP A 390 25.06 30.89 -6.24
C TRP A 390 25.86 30.36 -5.04
N VAL A 391 25.76 29.06 -4.72
CA VAL A 391 26.57 28.43 -3.66
C VAL A 391 28.05 28.58 -3.95
N ASN A 392 28.48 28.33 -5.19
CA ASN A 392 29.88 28.45 -5.59
C ASN A 392 30.42 29.89 -5.50
N GLN A 393 29.57 30.89 -5.72
CA GLN A 393 29.91 32.31 -5.58
C GLN A 393 29.97 32.78 -4.11
N ASN A 394 29.20 32.14 -3.23
CA ASN A 394 29.06 32.56 -1.82
C ASN A 394 29.84 31.69 -0.83
N LYS A 395 30.45 30.58 -1.28
CA LYS A 395 31.29 29.74 -0.42
C LYS A 395 32.71 30.27 -0.32
N SER A 396 33.29 30.11 0.87
CA SER A 396 34.70 30.38 1.14
C SER A 396 35.50 29.08 1.11
N GLY A 397 36.66 29.13 0.46
CA GLY A 397 37.56 27.98 0.33
C GLY A 397 37.31 27.12 -0.91
N SER A 398 38.03 26.00 -1.01
CA SER A 398 38.07 25.14 -2.21
C SER A 398 37.24 23.86 -2.09
N GLN A 399 36.49 23.69 -0.99
CA GLN A 399 35.66 22.51 -0.78
C GLN A 399 34.60 22.38 -1.88
N GLN A 400 34.59 21.22 -2.53
CA GLN A 400 33.61 20.90 -3.57
C GLN A 400 32.27 20.52 -2.94
N ASN A 401 31.19 20.83 -3.64
CA ASN A 401 29.82 20.53 -3.22
C ASN A 401 29.58 19.01 -3.16
N VAL A 402 28.72 18.58 -2.23
CA VAL A 402 27.92 17.35 -2.40
C VAL A 402 26.53 17.78 -2.82
N VAL A 403 25.96 17.11 -3.82
CA VAL A 403 24.56 17.29 -4.21
C VAL A 403 23.80 16.00 -3.93
N LEU A 404 22.91 16.02 -2.95
CA LEU A 404 22.01 14.92 -2.61
C LEU A 404 20.62 15.24 -3.13
N GLY A 405 20.07 14.39 -3.98
CA GLY A 405 18.71 14.53 -4.46
C GLY A 405 17.80 13.47 -3.83
N GLN A 406 16.75 13.91 -3.14
CA GLN A 406 15.74 13.02 -2.56
C GLN A 406 14.62 12.80 -3.57
N SER A 407 14.24 11.55 -3.85
CA SER A 407 13.15 11.23 -4.77
C SER A 407 13.35 11.92 -6.15
N MET A 408 12.35 12.67 -6.64
CA MET A 408 12.44 13.51 -7.84
C MET A 408 13.70 14.40 -7.87
N GLY A 409 14.15 14.92 -6.73
CA GLY A 409 15.36 15.73 -6.62
C GLY A 409 16.61 15.01 -7.10
N GLY A 410 16.65 13.67 -7.04
CA GLY A 410 17.72 12.87 -7.62
C GLY A 410 17.78 12.98 -9.14
N LEU A 411 16.63 12.97 -9.82
CA LEU A 411 16.55 13.17 -11.27
C LEU A 411 16.98 14.58 -11.66
N ILE A 412 16.49 15.57 -10.92
CA ILE A 412 16.79 16.99 -11.12
C ILE A 412 18.29 17.25 -10.94
N ALA A 413 18.90 16.69 -9.88
CA ALA A 413 20.34 16.79 -9.64
C ALA A 413 21.19 16.12 -10.73
N ARG A 414 20.80 14.91 -11.17
CA ARG A 414 21.44 14.24 -12.32
C ARG A 414 21.40 15.12 -13.56
N TYR A 415 20.22 15.66 -13.88
CA TYR A 415 20.01 16.51 -15.05
C TYR A 415 20.87 17.79 -14.96
N ALA A 416 20.73 18.56 -13.87
CA ALA A 416 21.40 19.85 -13.72
C ALA A 416 22.93 19.72 -13.78
N LEU A 417 23.51 18.74 -13.07
CA LEU A 417 24.97 18.53 -13.08
C LEU A 417 25.46 18.16 -14.48
N LYS A 418 24.76 17.26 -15.17
CA LYS A 418 25.16 16.82 -16.50
C LYS A 418 24.97 17.90 -17.56
N ASP A 419 23.89 18.67 -17.48
CA ASP A 419 23.65 19.77 -18.41
C ASP A 419 24.68 20.90 -18.23
N MET A 420 25.06 21.22 -16.98
CA MET A 420 26.18 22.13 -16.70
C MET A 420 27.49 21.63 -17.32
N GLU A 421 27.83 20.34 -17.22
CA GLU A 421 29.02 19.78 -17.88
C GLU A 421 28.96 19.94 -19.40
N ASN A 422 27.81 19.64 -20.02
CA ASN A 422 27.63 19.75 -21.47
C ASN A 422 27.74 21.21 -21.96
N LYS A 423 27.35 22.18 -21.11
CA LYS A 423 27.52 23.62 -21.35
C LYS A 423 28.93 24.14 -20.99
N GLY A 424 29.84 23.29 -20.50
CA GLY A 424 31.18 23.69 -20.05
C GLY A 424 31.20 24.51 -18.75
N LEU A 425 30.15 24.43 -17.94
CA LEU A 425 29.99 25.18 -16.68
C LEU A 425 30.46 24.37 -15.48
N ASN A 426 31.59 24.77 -14.88
CA ASN A 426 32.13 24.08 -13.71
C ASN A 426 31.21 24.19 -12.48
N HIS A 427 30.51 23.10 -12.17
CA HIS A 427 29.58 23.00 -11.04
C HIS A 427 30.29 22.82 -9.67
N GLN A 428 31.61 22.58 -9.65
CA GLN A 428 32.42 22.37 -8.43
C GLN A 428 31.86 21.31 -7.47
N THR A 429 31.34 20.20 -7.99
CA THR A 429 30.72 19.11 -7.22
C THR A 429 31.62 17.89 -7.27
N ARG A 430 31.88 17.27 -6.12
CA ARG A 430 32.67 16.03 -6.04
C ARG A 430 31.80 14.78 -5.98
N MET A 431 30.56 14.91 -5.51
CA MET A 431 29.66 13.79 -5.28
C MET A 431 28.20 14.14 -5.60
N TYR A 432 27.56 13.25 -6.33
CA TYR A 432 26.12 13.20 -6.54
C TYR A 432 25.54 11.98 -5.82
N VAL A 433 24.57 12.21 -4.94
CA VAL A 433 23.88 11.18 -4.16
C VAL A 433 22.43 11.10 -4.61
N SER A 434 22.05 9.96 -5.19
CA SER A 434 20.68 9.63 -5.56
C SER A 434 19.99 8.92 -4.41
N HIS A 435 19.04 9.57 -3.72
CA HIS A 435 18.31 8.97 -2.61
C HIS A 435 16.89 8.56 -3.04
N ASP A 436 16.73 7.28 -3.35
CA ASP A 436 15.48 6.61 -3.73
C ASP A 436 14.77 7.30 -4.91
N ALA A 437 15.55 7.78 -5.88
CA ALA A 437 15.07 8.56 -7.02
C ALA A 437 14.48 7.67 -8.13
N PRO A 438 13.34 8.04 -8.74
CA PRO A 438 12.68 7.22 -9.76
C PRO A 438 13.34 7.32 -11.15
N HIS A 439 14.58 6.85 -11.32
CA HIS A 439 15.31 6.96 -12.61
C HIS A 439 14.57 6.31 -13.76
N LEU A 440 14.02 5.11 -13.56
CA LEU A 440 13.17 4.44 -14.57
C LEU A 440 11.70 4.82 -14.45
N GLY A 441 11.29 5.41 -13.33
CA GLY A 441 9.91 5.78 -13.04
C GLY A 441 9.42 5.40 -11.64
N ALA A 442 8.27 5.94 -11.27
CA ALA A 442 7.56 5.73 -10.02
C ALA A 442 6.22 5.05 -10.30
N ASN A 443 5.75 4.26 -9.34
CA ASN A 443 4.47 3.57 -9.42
C ASN A 443 3.41 4.33 -8.62
N THR A 444 2.36 4.74 -9.32
CA THR A 444 1.08 5.02 -8.69
C THR A 444 0.13 3.88 -9.07
N PRO A 445 -0.32 3.03 -8.13
CA PRO A 445 -1.05 1.82 -8.47
C PRO A 445 -2.22 2.07 -9.41
N LEU A 446 -2.28 1.27 -10.48
CA LEU A 446 -3.23 1.50 -11.57
C LEU A 446 -4.69 1.42 -11.08
N SER A 447 -4.97 0.51 -10.14
CA SER A 447 -6.28 0.38 -9.49
C SER A 447 -6.71 1.66 -8.78
N VAL A 448 -5.77 2.33 -8.10
CA VAL A 448 -6.02 3.60 -7.40
C VAL A 448 -6.20 4.74 -8.40
N GLN A 449 -5.43 4.78 -9.50
CA GLN A 449 -5.66 5.75 -10.58
C GLN A 449 -7.07 5.61 -11.18
N HIS A 450 -7.52 4.39 -11.48
CA HIS A 450 -8.87 4.15 -11.96
C HIS A 450 -9.94 4.54 -10.94
N SER A 451 -9.71 4.30 -9.65
CA SER A 451 -10.58 4.78 -8.58
C SER A 451 -10.68 6.31 -8.57
N ALA A 452 -9.54 7.00 -8.68
CA ALA A 452 -9.48 8.46 -8.80
C ALA A 452 -10.29 8.98 -9.98
N ARG A 453 -10.11 8.39 -11.17
CA ARG A 453 -10.85 8.79 -12.38
C ARG A 453 -12.34 8.47 -12.28
N HIS A 454 -12.71 7.35 -11.66
CA HIS A 454 -14.11 7.02 -11.42
C HIS A 454 -14.78 8.08 -10.56
N LEU A 455 -14.17 8.45 -9.45
CA LEU A 455 -14.74 9.44 -8.53
C LEU A 455 -14.71 10.85 -9.09
N ARG A 456 -13.64 11.24 -9.78
CA ARG A 456 -13.57 12.51 -10.51
C ARG A 456 -14.68 12.62 -11.55
N ASN A 457 -14.87 11.59 -12.37
CA ASN A 457 -15.88 11.62 -13.42
C ASN A 457 -17.29 11.59 -12.83
N MET A 458 -17.50 10.93 -11.69
CA MET A 458 -18.76 11.06 -10.95
C MET A 458 -18.97 12.49 -10.46
N TYR A 459 -17.93 13.14 -9.90
CA TYR A 459 -18.00 14.53 -9.44
C TYR A 459 -18.32 15.52 -10.56
N ILE A 460 -17.76 15.33 -11.76
CA ILE A 460 -17.94 16.22 -12.93
C ILE A 460 -19.21 15.94 -13.71
N ASN A 461 -19.49 14.66 -14.00
CA ASN A 461 -20.64 14.25 -14.81
C ASN A 461 -21.92 14.18 -14.00
N THR A 462 -21.90 14.59 -12.73
CA THR A 462 -23.12 14.93 -12.02
C THR A 462 -23.64 16.23 -12.65
N PRO A 463 -24.69 16.19 -13.49
CA PRO A 463 -25.23 17.41 -14.02
C PRO A 463 -25.87 18.16 -12.85
N ILE A 464 -25.35 19.36 -12.58
CA ILE A 464 -26.07 20.37 -11.79
C ILE A 464 -26.59 21.40 -12.78
N PRO A 465 -27.70 21.16 -13.50
CA PRO A 465 -28.37 22.25 -14.16
C PRO A 465 -29.01 23.10 -13.08
N LEU A 466 -28.48 24.31 -12.99
CA LEU A 466 -28.83 25.47 -12.19
C LEU A 466 -30.31 25.90 -12.23
N LEU A 467 -31.19 25.10 -12.84
CA LEU A 467 -32.53 25.50 -13.22
C LEU A 467 -33.62 24.50 -12.84
N ALA A 468 -33.32 23.27 -12.42
CA ALA A 468 -34.41 22.29 -12.32
C ALA A 468 -34.13 21.01 -11.51
N GLY A 469 -33.55 21.10 -10.30
CA GLY A 469 -33.67 20.03 -9.28
C GLY A 469 -33.14 18.65 -9.65
N GLU A 470 -32.08 18.55 -10.45
CA GLU A 470 -31.38 17.27 -10.66
C GLU A 470 -30.61 16.91 -9.39
N VAL A 471 -31.21 16.07 -8.55
CA VAL A 471 -30.57 15.53 -7.34
C VAL A 471 -29.78 14.26 -7.68
N VAL A 472 -28.51 14.39 -8.03
CA VAL A 472 -27.60 13.25 -7.88
C VAL A 472 -26.80 13.49 -6.61
N LEU A 473 -27.19 12.69 -5.62
CA LEU A 473 -26.55 12.38 -4.33
C LEU A 473 -25.34 13.25 -3.95
N PRO A 474 -25.56 14.28 -3.14
CA PRO A 474 -24.64 14.76 -2.09
C PRO A 474 -23.76 13.69 -1.42
N LEU A 475 -24.20 12.42 -1.32
CA LEU A 475 -23.36 11.30 -0.91
C LEU A 475 -22.14 11.12 -1.84
N ILE A 476 -22.28 11.28 -3.16
CA ILE A 476 -21.20 11.20 -4.15
C ILE A 476 -20.27 12.40 -4.04
N TYR A 477 -20.80 13.61 -3.82
CA TYR A 477 -19.99 14.79 -3.58
C TYR A 477 -19.18 14.66 -2.28
N ASN A 478 -19.83 14.31 -1.17
CA ASN A 478 -19.16 14.14 0.12
C ASN A 478 -18.24 12.90 0.13
N PHE A 479 -18.57 11.85 -0.63
CA PHE A 479 -17.70 10.70 -0.82
C PHE A 479 -16.51 11.02 -1.72
N ALA A 480 -16.68 11.77 -2.81
CA ALA A 480 -15.58 12.23 -3.66
C ALA A 480 -14.71 13.27 -2.95
N GLU A 481 -15.28 14.16 -2.15
CA GLU A 481 -14.59 15.07 -1.22
C GLU A 481 -13.79 14.28 -0.18
N GLY A 482 -14.42 13.36 0.54
CA GLY A 482 -13.70 12.48 1.46
C GLY A 482 -12.62 11.63 0.77
N PHE A 483 -12.91 11.08 -0.40
CA PHE A 483 -11.97 10.18 -1.09
C PHE A 483 -10.82 10.93 -1.76
N SER A 484 -11.05 12.17 -2.20
CA SER A 484 -10.02 13.01 -2.81
C SER A 484 -8.88 13.34 -1.85
N ALA A 485 -9.17 13.55 -0.57
CA ALA A 485 -8.15 13.72 0.47
C ALA A 485 -7.26 12.47 0.66
N ILE A 486 -7.73 11.28 0.23
CA ILE A 486 -6.96 10.02 0.24
C ILE A 486 -5.97 9.96 -0.94
N ILE A 487 -6.36 10.52 -2.10
CA ILE A 487 -5.54 10.55 -3.33
C ILE A 487 -4.46 11.63 -3.28
N ASN A 488 -4.60 12.62 -2.42
CA ASN A 488 -3.59 13.63 -2.11
C ASN A 488 -2.23 13.09 -1.64
N PHE A 489 -2.11 11.78 -1.45
CA PHE A 489 -0.99 11.11 -0.82
C PHE A 489 0.12 10.62 -1.77
N PHE A 490 -0.01 10.87 -3.08
CA PHE A 490 0.99 10.45 -4.08
C PHE A 490 2.32 11.23 -4.00
N GLY A 491 2.46 12.23 -3.12
CA GLY A 491 3.65 13.08 -2.98
C GLY A 491 4.37 13.09 -1.62
N GLY A 492 4.05 12.17 -0.70
CA GLY A 492 4.92 11.92 0.47
C GLY A 492 4.57 12.63 1.78
N ASN A 493 3.79 13.71 1.78
CA ASN A 493 3.36 14.38 3.02
C ASN A 493 1.97 13.94 3.48
N THR A 494 1.90 13.67 4.76
CA THR A 494 0.73 13.12 5.45
C THR A 494 -0.08 14.20 6.18
N ASN A 495 0.46 15.42 6.31
CA ASN A 495 -0.13 16.51 7.10
C ASN A 495 -0.82 17.54 6.22
N VAL A 496 -1.73 17.09 5.36
CA VAL A 496 -2.51 17.97 4.49
C VAL A 496 -3.80 18.37 5.20
N ASP A 497 -4.10 19.66 5.21
CA ASP A 497 -5.35 20.15 5.78
C ASP A 497 -6.57 19.63 4.98
N PRO A 498 -7.66 19.22 5.65
CA PRO A 498 -8.76 18.44 5.04
C PRO A 498 -9.69 19.22 4.08
N PHE A 499 -9.21 20.29 3.44
CA PHE A 499 -10.08 21.31 2.82
C PHE A 499 -9.65 21.72 1.39
N ILE A 500 -9.20 20.75 0.60
CA ILE A 500 -8.90 20.90 -0.83
C ILE A 500 -10.06 20.37 -1.67
N THR A 501 -10.32 20.98 -2.82
CA THR A 501 -11.42 20.52 -3.67
C THR A 501 -11.08 19.16 -4.29
N PRO A 502 -12.06 18.28 -4.57
CA PRO A 502 -11.78 16.96 -5.12
C PRO A 502 -11.01 17.01 -6.43
N LEU A 503 -11.32 18.00 -7.26
CA LEU A 503 -10.69 18.18 -8.56
C LEU A 503 -9.20 18.48 -8.46
N GLN A 504 -8.76 19.28 -7.48
CA GLN A 504 -7.34 19.57 -7.26
C GLN A 504 -6.59 18.31 -6.84
N ALA A 505 -7.14 17.56 -5.90
CA ALA A 505 -6.55 16.31 -5.47
C ALA A 505 -6.42 15.29 -6.59
N PHE A 506 -7.47 15.15 -7.42
CA PHE A 506 -7.44 14.26 -8.57
C PHE A 506 -6.52 14.74 -9.69
N SER A 507 -6.02 15.99 -9.64
CA SER A 507 -5.10 16.54 -10.64
C SER A 507 -3.62 16.32 -10.33
N LEU A 508 -3.26 15.83 -9.15
CA LEU A 508 -1.85 15.62 -8.78
C LEU A 508 -1.12 14.64 -9.71
N ALA A 509 -1.81 13.64 -10.24
CA ALA A 509 -1.24 12.73 -11.24
C ALA A 509 -1.13 13.36 -12.65
N ASP A 510 -1.72 14.54 -12.86
CA ASP A 510 -1.78 15.22 -14.15
C ASP A 510 -0.73 16.33 -14.29
N VAL A 511 -0.04 16.68 -13.20
CA VAL A 511 1.02 17.70 -13.19
C VAL A 511 2.28 17.22 -13.94
N PRO A 512 3.07 18.15 -14.54
CA PRO A 512 4.22 17.79 -15.36
C PRO A 512 5.20 16.81 -14.70
N ALA A 513 5.63 17.07 -13.46
CA ALA A 513 6.56 16.18 -12.77
C ALA A 513 6.03 14.76 -12.60
N ALA A 514 4.78 14.61 -12.17
CA ALA A 514 4.16 13.30 -12.00
C ALA A 514 4.07 12.57 -13.35
N ARG A 515 3.68 13.28 -14.42
CA ARG A 515 3.58 12.72 -15.77
C ARG A 515 4.91 12.24 -16.35
N GLN A 516 6.01 12.91 -16.01
CA GLN A 516 7.36 12.50 -16.43
C GLN A 516 7.86 11.28 -15.63
N MET A 517 7.49 11.18 -14.35
CA MET A 517 7.98 10.10 -13.48
C MET A 517 7.11 8.84 -13.47
N GLN A 518 5.81 8.89 -13.74
CA GLN A 518 4.93 7.72 -13.61
C GLN A 518 5.16 6.67 -14.70
N PHE A 519 5.42 5.41 -14.32
CA PHE A 519 5.50 4.27 -15.25
C PHE A 519 4.24 4.11 -16.10
N THR A 520 3.08 4.33 -15.47
CA THR A 520 1.79 4.30 -16.15
C THR A 520 0.93 5.46 -15.68
N TRP A 521 0.30 6.15 -16.64
CA TRP A 521 -0.67 7.19 -16.34
C TRP A 521 -2.01 6.91 -17.01
N VAL A 522 -3.10 7.04 -16.24
CA VAL A 522 -4.48 6.89 -16.72
C VAL A 522 -5.13 8.25 -16.89
N SER A 523 -5.61 8.51 -18.11
CA SER A 523 -6.38 9.71 -18.46
C SER A 523 -7.77 9.77 -17.83
N ASN A 524 -8.39 10.95 -17.87
CA ASN A 524 -9.77 11.15 -17.45
C ASN A 524 -10.78 10.30 -18.25
N SER A 525 -10.41 9.85 -19.47
CA SER A 525 -11.17 8.90 -20.30
C SER A 525 -10.82 7.43 -20.03
N TYR A 526 -10.12 7.13 -18.93
CA TYR A 526 -9.65 5.79 -18.55
C TYR A 526 -8.67 5.12 -19.52
N GLN A 527 -8.06 5.88 -20.43
CA GLN A 527 -7.05 5.38 -21.36
C GLN A 527 -5.65 5.57 -20.78
N MET A 528 -4.79 4.56 -20.91
CA MET A 528 -3.37 4.68 -20.56
C MET A 528 -2.63 5.52 -21.59
N ASN A 529 -1.75 6.42 -21.13
CA ASN A 529 -0.90 7.21 -22.01
C ASN A 529 0.42 7.58 -21.34
N ASN A 530 1.49 6.93 -21.80
CA ASN A 530 2.83 7.07 -21.25
C ASN A 530 3.75 7.97 -22.09
N THR A 531 3.24 8.62 -23.14
CA THR A 531 4.05 9.41 -24.10
C THR A 531 4.97 10.43 -23.41
N ILE A 532 4.49 11.09 -22.35
CA ILE A 532 5.29 12.08 -21.59
C ILE A 532 6.41 11.40 -20.80
N HIS A 533 6.12 10.26 -20.18
CA HIS A 533 7.10 9.47 -19.46
C HIS A 533 8.15 8.91 -20.42
N ASP A 534 7.73 8.32 -21.54
CA ASP A 534 8.62 7.72 -22.53
C ASP A 534 9.56 8.77 -23.15
N ALA A 535 9.04 9.97 -23.48
CA ALA A 535 9.84 11.09 -23.97
C ALA A 535 10.87 11.57 -22.93
N TRP A 536 10.46 11.66 -21.66
CA TRP A 536 11.37 12.01 -20.57
C TRP A 536 12.46 10.94 -20.35
N GLN A 537 12.10 9.66 -20.38
CA GLN A 537 13.08 8.56 -20.25
C GLN A 537 14.11 8.62 -21.38
N GLN A 538 13.67 8.85 -22.62
CA GLN A 538 14.58 9.02 -23.76
C GLN A 538 15.52 10.23 -23.57
N GLU A 539 14.99 11.37 -23.13
CA GLU A 539 15.78 12.58 -22.86
C GLU A 539 16.83 12.33 -21.76
N LEU A 540 16.42 11.76 -20.63
CA LEU A 540 17.29 11.50 -19.48
C LEU A 540 18.38 10.45 -19.79
N SER A 541 18.05 9.40 -20.55
CA SER A 541 19.02 8.39 -21.00
C SER A 541 20.03 8.98 -21.98
N ASN A 542 19.60 9.82 -22.91
CA ASN A 542 20.48 10.50 -23.86
C ASN A 542 21.42 11.49 -23.16
N LEU A 543 20.93 12.19 -22.12
CA LEU A 543 21.74 13.12 -21.33
C LEU A 543 22.84 12.38 -20.54
N GLY A 544 22.51 11.22 -19.97
CA GLY A 544 23.45 10.37 -19.24
C GLY A 544 23.66 10.82 -17.79
N TYR A 545 24.86 10.55 -17.26
CA TYR A 545 25.26 10.86 -15.88
C TYR A 545 26.40 11.88 -15.85
N PRO A 546 26.48 12.71 -14.81
CA PRO A 546 27.61 13.61 -14.63
C PRO A 546 28.91 12.81 -14.44
N VAL A 547 30.00 13.27 -15.06
CA VAL A 547 31.34 12.67 -14.97
C VAL A 547 32.35 13.60 -14.28
N GLY A 548 31.94 14.84 -13.99
CA GLY A 548 32.78 15.92 -13.50
C GLY A 548 33.77 16.39 -14.55
N TYR A 549 34.98 16.71 -14.10
CA TYR A 549 36.08 17.16 -14.95
C TYR A 549 37.32 16.28 -14.75
N PRO A 550 37.31 14.99 -15.17
CA PRO A 550 38.42 14.07 -14.93
C PRO A 550 39.75 14.56 -15.52
N ALA A 551 39.71 15.17 -16.71
CA ALA A 551 40.90 15.77 -17.33
C ALA A 551 41.53 16.91 -16.50
N GLN A 552 40.77 17.50 -15.57
CA GLN A 552 41.23 18.53 -14.64
C GLN A 552 41.50 17.97 -13.22
N GLY A 553 41.50 16.64 -13.06
CA GLY A 553 41.66 15.98 -11.75
C GLY A 553 40.48 16.16 -10.81
N LYS A 554 39.29 16.51 -11.33
CA LYS A 554 38.06 16.77 -10.53
C LYS A 554 36.90 15.88 -10.99
N PRO A 555 37.02 14.55 -10.93
CA PRO A 555 35.92 13.65 -11.28
C PRO A 555 34.77 13.80 -10.27
N ILE A 556 33.56 13.43 -10.68
CA ILE A 556 32.42 13.30 -9.78
C ILE A 556 32.16 11.83 -9.44
N ARG A 557 31.78 11.57 -8.18
CA ARG A 557 31.31 10.27 -7.71
C ARG A 557 29.79 10.24 -7.62
N ASN A 558 29.17 9.34 -8.36
CA ASN A 558 27.74 9.06 -8.41
C ASN A 558 27.43 7.82 -7.56
N ILE A 559 26.64 8.01 -6.51
CA ILE A 559 26.24 6.92 -5.60
C ILE A 559 24.72 6.91 -5.39
N ALA A 560 24.17 5.77 -4.99
CA ALA A 560 22.73 5.63 -4.78
C ALA A 560 22.32 4.93 -3.47
N ILE A 561 21.21 5.39 -2.91
CA ILE A 561 20.46 4.71 -1.85
C ILE A 561 19.15 4.25 -2.48
N ALA A 562 18.86 2.97 -2.42
CA ALA A 562 17.54 2.42 -2.75
C ALA A 562 16.88 1.94 -1.45
N ASN A 563 15.65 2.40 -1.19
CA ASN A 563 14.92 2.02 0.03
C ASN A 563 14.22 0.65 -0.06
N GLY A 564 14.37 -0.05 -1.19
CA GLY A 564 13.90 -1.41 -1.36
C GLY A 564 14.86 -2.49 -0.88
N SER A 565 14.32 -3.69 -0.70
CA SER A 565 15.01 -4.88 -0.23
C SER A 565 16.26 -5.23 -1.03
N GLU A 566 17.36 -5.51 -0.33
CA GLU A 566 18.53 -6.16 -0.93
C GLU A 566 18.22 -7.55 -1.45
N CYS A 567 17.38 -8.31 -0.74
CA CYS A 567 17.06 -9.70 -1.05
C CYS A 567 15.99 -9.86 -2.13
N GLY A 568 15.56 -8.78 -2.79
CA GLY A 568 14.49 -8.82 -3.79
C GLY A 568 13.11 -9.16 -3.21
N VAL A 569 12.91 -8.97 -1.89
CA VAL A 569 11.64 -9.27 -1.22
C VAL A 569 10.56 -8.33 -1.74
N THR A 570 9.47 -8.92 -2.21
CA THR A 570 8.28 -8.20 -2.69
C THR A 570 7.51 -7.57 -1.53
N GLN A 571 6.73 -6.53 -1.83
CA GLN A 571 5.73 -6.00 -0.89
C GLN A 571 4.68 -7.06 -0.57
N ILE A 572 4.13 -6.98 0.64
CA ILE A 572 3.08 -7.90 1.09
C ILE A 572 1.76 -7.54 0.39
N ASP A 573 1.18 -8.50 -0.32
CA ASP A 573 -0.19 -8.40 -0.82
C ASP A 573 -1.17 -8.54 0.35
N ASN A 574 -1.83 -7.43 0.71
CA ASN A 574 -2.86 -7.38 1.73
C ASN A 574 -4.28 -7.45 1.14
N GLY A 575 -4.43 -7.98 -0.08
CA GLY A 575 -5.66 -8.08 -0.85
C GLY A 575 -6.04 -6.76 -1.52
N ASN A 576 -6.26 -5.70 -0.74
CA ASN A 576 -6.59 -4.37 -1.24
C ASN A 576 -5.51 -3.36 -0.86
N ILE A 577 -5.03 -2.57 -1.82
CA ILE A 577 -4.22 -1.37 -1.55
C ILE A 577 -5.09 -0.34 -0.84
N MET A 578 -6.32 -0.17 -1.32
CA MET A 578 -7.30 0.75 -0.75
C MET A 578 -8.69 0.15 -0.88
N SER A 579 -9.47 0.16 0.20
CA SER A 579 -10.88 -0.21 0.12
C SER A 579 -11.77 0.63 1.02
N TYR A 580 -12.99 0.83 0.55
CA TYR A 580 -14.08 1.42 1.31
C TYR A 580 -15.35 0.64 1.01
N VAL A 581 -15.77 -0.16 1.98
CA VAL A 581 -16.99 -0.96 1.90
C VAL A 581 -17.91 -0.55 3.04
N LYS A 582 -19.11 -0.06 2.72
CA LYS A 582 -20.05 0.42 3.73
C LYS A 582 -21.50 0.16 3.32
N ASP A 583 -22.24 -0.48 4.22
CA ASP A 583 -23.71 -0.52 4.18
C ASP A 583 -24.26 0.64 5.05
N ALA A 584 -24.42 1.82 4.47
CA ALA A 584 -24.96 2.99 5.16
C ALA A 584 -26.49 2.90 5.24
N GLY A 585 -27.02 2.62 6.43
CA GLY A 585 -28.47 2.49 6.67
C GLY A 585 -28.90 1.74 7.94
N ARG A 586 -27.96 1.19 8.73
CA ARG A 586 -28.26 0.70 10.09
C ARG A 586 -27.61 1.62 11.13
N ASN A 587 -28.43 2.40 11.84
CA ASN A 587 -28.12 3.15 13.07
C ASN A 587 -26.84 4.03 13.04
N THR A 588 -26.83 5.11 12.26
CA THR A 588 -25.78 6.17 12.33
C THR A 588 -26.42 7.55 12.41
N PHE A 589 -25.68 8.62 12.69
CA PHE A 589 -26.19 10.02 12.73
C PHE A 589 -27.07 10.41 11.51
N LEU A 590 -26.84 9.76 10.36
CA LEU A 590 -27.67 9.83 9.14
C LEU A 590 -29.07 9.19 9.28
N SER A 591 -29.30 8.21 10.16
CA SER A 591 -30.60 7.55 10.37
C SER A 591 -31.66 8.48 10.98
N ASN A 592 -31.25 9.49 11.75
CA ASN A 592 -32.18 10.51 12.27
C ASN A 592 -32.62 11.52 11.19
N TYR A 593 -31.85 11.64 10.11
CA TYR A 593 -32.17 12.48 8.95
C TYR A 593 -32.93 11.71 7.85
N ILE A 594 -32.71 10.39 7.78
CA ILE A 594 -33.29 9.51 6.74
C ILE A 594 -34.65 8.92 7.14
N GLY A 595 -34.97 8.83 8.44
CA GLY A 595 -36.22 8.21 8.93
C GLY A 595 -37.52 8.90 8.47
N ILE A 596 -37.46 10.17 8.05
CA ILE A 596 -38.62 10.92 7.51
C ILE A 596 -38.67 10.85 5.97
N MET A 597 -37.60 10.37 5.32
CA MET A 597 -37.40 10.47 3.87
C MET A 597 -37.60 9.15 3.11
N ASP A 598 -37.94 8.04 3.77
CA ASP A 598 -38.21 6.74 3.12
C ASP A 598 -39.37 6.76 2.11
N ALA A 599 -40.24 7.79 2.16
CA ALA A 599 -41.32 8.04 1.20
C ALA A 599 -40.87 8.85 -0.06
N ILE A 600 -39.75 9.57 0.05
CA ILE A 600 -39.24 10.51 -0.96
C ILE A 600 -38.07 9.91 -1.76
N TYR A 601 -37.28 9.01 -1.15
CA TYR A 601 -36.10 8.43 -1.81
C TYR A 601 -36.39 7.40 -2.90
N GLY A 602 -37.63 6.92 -3.03
CA GLY A 602 -37.93 6.04 -4.16
C GLY A 602 -37.80 6.68 -5.51
N THR A 603 -37.99 7.98 -5.55
CA THR A 603 -38.03 8.72 -6.78
C THR A 603 -36.70 9.30 -7.23
N LEU A 604 -35.57 8.93 -6.60
CA LEU A 604 -34.29 9.62 -6.80
C LEU A 604 -33.33 8.96 -7.79
N ILE A 605 -33.72 7.87 -8.44
CA ILE A 605 -32.82 7.12 -9.31
C ILE A 605 -33.56 6.72 -10.58
N THR A 606 -32.84 6.84 -11.68
CA THR A 606 -33.27 7.06 -13.06
C THR A 606 -33.65 5.77 -13.78
N ASN A 607 -33.91 4.75 -12.97
CA ASN A 607 -34.38 3.46 -13.37
C ASN A 607 -35.82 3.34 -12.83
N PRO A 608 -36.85 3.19 -13.68
CA PRO A 608 -38.25 3.15 -13.28
C PRO A 608 -38.57 2.03 -12.25
N LEU A 609 -37.72 1.00 -12.13
CA LEU A 609 -37.85 0.01 -11.06
C LEU A 609 -37.56 0.60 -9.67
N VAL A 610 -36.66 1.58 -9.52
CA VAL A 610 -36.31 2.21 -8.22
C VAL A 610 -37.48 2.96 -7.60
N VAL A 611 -38.17 3.62 -8.49
CA VAL A 611 -39.29 4.53 -8.32
C VAL A 611 -40.50 3.80 -7.82
N ILE A 612 -40.86 2.74 -8.53
CA ILE A 612 -41.92 1.83 -8.16
C ILE A 612 -41.57 1.23 -6.80
N THR A 613 -40.32 0.82 -6.60
CA THR A 613 -39.94 0.02 -5.44
C THR A 613 -39.85 0.81 -4.14
N ALA A 614 -39.59 2.11 -4.16
CA ALA A 614 -39.54 2.90 -2.94
C ALA A 614 -40.77 3.78 -2.65
N LEU A 615 -41.81 3.69 -3.48
CA LEU A 615 -43.21 4.00 -3.11
C LEU A 615 -43.80 3.01 -2.09
N PHE A 616 -43.19 1.83 -1.94
CA PHE A 616 -43.67 0.80 -1.01
C PHE A 616 -42.93 0.83 0.33
N PRO A 617 -43.63 0.57 1.46
CA PRO A 617 -43.03 0.56 2.80
C PRO A 617 -41.96 -0.53 2.96
N GLY A 618 -40.94 -0.26 3.79
CA GLY A 618 -39.88 -1.21 4.15
C GLY A 618 -38.49 -0.58 4.24
N ASN A 619 -37.52 -1.32 4.77
CA ASN A 619 -36.19 -0.79 5.13
C ASN A 619 -35.31 -0.57 3.89
N SER A 620 -34.66 0.59 3.82
CA SER A 620 -33.71 0.97 2.76
C SER A 620 -32.29 1.19 3.31
N TYR A 621 -31.28 0.97 2.47
CA TYR A 621 -29.87 1.24 2.79
C TYR A 621 -29.02 1.41 1.52
N TRP A 622 -27.88 2.08 1.67
CA TRP A 622 -26.87 2.25 0.63
C TRP A 622 -25.76 1.24 0.81
N GLN A 623 -25.34 0.62 -0.27
CA GLN A 623 -24.13 -0.20 -0.35
C GLN A 623 -23.09 0.55 -1.18
N ILE A 624 -21.99 0.93 -0.55
CA ILE A 624 -20.83 1.55 -1.19
C ILE A 624 -19.72 0.50 -1.18
N ASP A 625 -19.12 0.23 -2.34
CA ASP A 625 -18.06 -0.76 -2.48
C ASP A 625 -16.98 -0.27 -3.45
N PHE A 626 -15.89 0.26 -2.90
CA PHE A 626 -14.70 0.64 -3.67
C PHE A 626 -13.53 -0.22 -3.20
N GLN A 627 -12.91 -0.93 -4.14
CA GLN A 627 -11.80 -1.85 -3.90
C GLN A 627 -10.74 -1.62 -4.98
N SER A 628 -9.59 -1.12 -4.56
CA SER A 628 -8.37 -1.02 -5.36
C SER A 628 -7.43 -2.13 -4.90
N LYS A 629 -7.23 -3.13 -5.75
CA LYS A 629 -6.46 -4.33 -5.47
C LYS A 629 -5.04 -4.20 -6.00
N TYR A 630 -4.15 -5.03 -5.45
CA TYR A 630 -2.79 -5.17 -5.96
C TYR A 630 -2.78 -5.86 -7.32
N MET A 631 -1.91 -5.41 -8.20
CA MET A 631 -1.46 -6.18 -9.34
C MET A 631 -0.23 -7.00 -8.92
N THR A 632 -0.36 -8.32 -8.84
CA THR A 632 0.68 -9.20 -8.25
C THR A 632 1.40 -10.06 -9.27
N THR A 633 0.68 -10.48 -10.31
CA THR A 633 1.22 -11.35 -11.36
C THR A 633 1.18 -10.62 -12.69
N PHE A 634 2.24 -10.78 -13.50
CA PHE A 634 2.29 -10.21 -14.83
C PHE A 634 1.27 -10.90 -15.76
N ASN A 635 0.44 -10.12 -16.47
CA ASN A 635 -0.58 -10.60 -17.41
C ASN A 635 -1.65 -11.54 -16.80
N GLU A 636 -2.06 -11.32 -15.56
CA GLU A 636 -3.05 -12.17 -14.89
C GLU A 636 -4.50 -11.90 -15.32
N ASN A 637 -4.77 -10.74 -15.96
CA ASN A 637 -6.10 -10.28 -16.38
C ASN A 637 -7.16 -10.29 -15.26
N LYS A 638 -6.74 -10.22 -14.00
CA LYS A 638 -7.65 -10.15 -12.84
C LYS A 638 -8.27 -8.77 -12.71
N ASN A 639 -9.45 -8.72 -12.09
CA ASN A 639 -10.07 -7.46 -11.70
C ASN A 639 -9.20 -6.75 -10.64
N ILE A 640 -8.59 -5.63 -11.02
CA ILE A 640 -7.75 -4.81 -10.14
C ILE A 640 -8.52 -3.67 -9.49
N TYR A 641 -9.64 -3.26 -10.07
CA TYR A 641 -10.49 -2.22 -9.51
C TYR A 641 -11.97 -2.57 -9.66
N HIS A 642 -12.70 -2.46 -8.53
CA HIS A 642 -14.15 -2.45 -8.47
C HIS A 642 -14.58 -1.18 -7.74
N GLY A 643 -15.47 -0.40 -8.33
CA GLY A 643 -16.13 0.70 -7.64
C GLY A 643 -17.62 0.64 -7.94
N SER A 644 -18.46 0.55 -6.92
CA SER A 644 -19.90 0.62 -7.07
C SER A 644 -20.58 1.37 -5.94
N ILE A 645 -21.70 2.00 -6.28
CA ILE A 645 -22.65 2.53 -5.31
C ILE A 645 -24.01 1.96 -5.69
N LYS A 646 -24.63 1.24 -4.76
CA LYS A 646 -25.91 0.56 -4.95
C LYS A 646 -26.91 1.03 -3.88
N TYR A 647 -28.15 1.24 -4.28
CA TYR A 647 -29.27 1.45 -3.37
C TYR A 647 -30.03 0.13 -3.20
N LYS A 648 -30.28 -0.28 -1.96
CA LYS A 648 -30.98 -1.54 -1.63
C LYS A 648 -32.21 -1.26 -0.77
N LYS A 649 -33.33 -1.92 -1.08
CA LYS A 649 -34.59 -1.81 -0.31
C LYS A 649 -35.30 -3.15 -0.21
N LYS A 650 -35.95 -3.42 0.92
CA LYS A 650 -36.89 -4.54 1.07
C LYS A 650 -38.32 -4.01 1.01
N ILE A 651 -38.98 -4.18 -0.13
CA ILE A 651 -40.39 -3.81 -0.31
C ILE A 651 -41.26 -4.74 0.51
N PHE A 652 -42.18 -4.16 1.27
CA PHE A 652 -43.02 -4.85 2.25
C PHE A 652 -42.20 -5.74 3.19
N TRP A 653 -40.96 -5.35 3.54
CA TRP A 653 -40.05 -6.10 4.42
C TRP A 653 -39.52 -7.45 3.91
N PHE A 654 -40.03 -8.00 2.79
CA PHE A 654 -39.61 -9.32 2.28
C PHE A 654 -39.21 -9.40 0.79
N ILE A 655 -39.50 -8.39 -0.04
CA ILE A 655 -39.10 -8.41 -1.47
C ILE A 655 -37.83 -7.55 -1.65
N PRO A 656 -36.65 -8.16 -1.91
CA PRO A 656 -35.40 -7.40 -2.07
C PRO A 656 -35.31 -6.73 -3.45
N VAL A 657 -34.92 -5.46 -3.45
CA VAL A 657 -34.59 -4.69 -4.66
C VAL A 657 -33.22 -4.04 -4.50
N SER A 658 -32.42 -4.09 -5.57
CA SER A 658 -31.06 -3.56 -5.62
C SER A 658 -30.86 -2.79 -6.92
N ILE A 659 -30.34 -1.58 -6.83
CA ILE A 659 -30.21 -0.63 -7.94
C ILE A 659 -28.80 -0.06 -7.95
N THR A 660 -28.15 -0.11 -9.11
CA THR A 660 -26.78 0.41 -9.28
C THR A 660 -26.80 1.87 -9.74
N ILE A 661 -26.17 2.76 -8.96
CA ILE A 661 -25.97 4.19 -9.31
C ILE A 661 -24.76 4.33 -10.23
N THR A 662 -23.68 3.69 -9.83
CA THR A 662 -22.46 3.59 -10.60
C THR A 662 -21.86 2.23 -10.38
N GLU A 663 -21.20 1.70 -11.40
CA GLU A 663 -20.38 0.51 -11.30
C GLU A 663 -19.28 0.60 -12.34
N LYS A 664 -18.04 0.39 -11.90
CA LYS A 664 -16.89 0.32 -12.76
C LYS A 664 -16.06 -0.88 -12.33
N ASN A 665 -15.75 -1.73 -13.29
CA ASN A 665 -14.80 -2.82 -13.15
C ASN A 665 -13.65 -2.56 -14.11
N VAL A 666 -12.43 -2.72 -13.64
CA VAL A 666 -11.22 -2.66 -14.48
C VAL A 666 -10.38 -3.88 -14.18
N ASN A 667 -10.02 -4.60 -15.25
CA ASN A 667 -9.08 -5.71 -15.18
C ASN A 667 -7.67 -5.21 -15.47
N GLN A 668 -6.68 -5.98 -15.01
CA GLN A 668 -5.29 -5.75 -15.32
C GLN A 668 -5.09 -5.67 -16.84
N PRO A 669 -4.51 -4.56 -17.35
CA PRO A 669 -4.16 -4.47 -18.76
C PRO A 669 -2.99 -5.40 -19.11
N ALA A 670 -3.00 -5.91 -20.34
CA ALA A 670 -1.90 -6.72 -20.87
C ALA A 670 -0.63 -5.88 -21.05
N GLY A 671 0.53 -6.50 -20.81
CA GLY A 671 1.83 -5.87 -21.01
C GLY A 671 2.28 -4.92 -19.91
N VAL A 672 1.50 -4.75 -18.83
CA VAL A 672 1.85 -3.88 -17.70
C VAL A 672 2.40 -4.70 -16.53
N LEU A 673 3.60 -4.32 -16.09
CA LEU A 673 4.32 -4.98 -15.00
C LEU A 673 3.68 -4.71 -13.63
N PRO A 674 3.58 -5.71 -12.72
CA PRO A 674 3.01 -5.58 -11.37
C PRO A 674 3.87 -4.75 -10.40
N TYR A 675 4.02 -3.45 -10.68
CA TYR A 675 4.84 -2.54 -9.86
C TYR A 675 4.35 -2.40 -8.40
N ASP A 676 3.08 -2.71 -8.13
CA ASP A 676 2.48 -2.59 -6.80
C ASP A 676 3.18 -3.45 -5.74
N ILE A 677 3.79 -4.57 -6.16
CA ILE A 677 4.42 -5.54 -5.27
C ILE A 677 5.93 -5.64 -5.38
N TYR A 678 6.57 -5.00 -6.35
CA TYR A 678 8.03 -5.13 -6.47
C TYR A 678 8.74 -4.55 -5.25
N GLY A 679 9.87 -5.17 -4.88
CA GLY A 679 10.73 -4.65 -3.82
C GLY A 679 11.15 -3.22 -4.15
N GLY A 680 11.10 -2.32 -3.17
CA GLY A 680 11.23 -0.89 -3.42
C GLY A 680 10.91 -0.01 -2.22
N GLY A 681 11.20 1.28 -2.35
CA GLY A 681 10.72 2.31 -1.44
C GLY A 681 9.20 2.29 -1.38
N GLN A 682 8.67 2.01 -0.19
CA GLN A 682 7.25 1.76 0.01
C GLN A 682 6.49 3.01 0.45
N GLN A 683 5.21 3.11 0.06
CA GLN A 683 4.32 4.22 0.42
C GLN A 683 3.03 3.66 1.04
N LYS A 684 2.52 4.30 2.09
CA LYS A 684 1.29 3.92 2.80
C LYS A 684 0.52 5.13 3.30
N THR A 685 -0.80 5.18 3.09
CA THR A 685 -1.68 6.20 3.67
C THR A 685 -1.95 5.91 5.15
N SER A 686 -1.76 6.90 6.03
CA SER A 686 -2.11 6.73 7.46
C SER A 686 -3.62 6.68 7.65
N SER A 687 -4.10 5.80 8.52
CA SER A 687 -5.52 5.70 8.88
C SER A 687 -6.06 6.93 9.61
N SER A 688 -5.20 7.67 10.33
CA SER A 688 -5.55 8.88 11.07
C SER A 688 -5.83 10.10 10.18
N GLN A 689 -5.53 10.00 8.88
CA GLN A 689 -5.67 11.07 7.88
C GLN A 689 -6.81 10.79 6.90
N LEU A 690 -7.53 9.69 7.10
CA LEU A 690 -8.66 9.31 6.26
C LEU A 690 -9.90 10.07 6.77
N PRO A 691 -10.54 10.91 5.95
CA PRO A 691 -11.66 11.74 6.40
C PRO A 691 -12.95 10.93 6.62
N LEU A 692 -12.97 9.66 6.24
CA LEU A 692 -14.05 8.72 6.52
C LEU A 692 -13.55 7.54 7.34
N SER A 693 -14.24 7.25 8.45
CA SER A 693 -14.01 6.01 9.20
C SER A 693 -14.37 4.79 8.33
N GLY A 694 -13.56 3.72 8.44
CA GLY A 694 -13.78 2.44 7.74
C GLY A 694 -13.06 2.28 6.41
N ILE A 695 -12.21 3.23 5.99
CA ILE A 695 -11.30 3.05 4.84
C ILE A 695 -10.11 2.20 5.28
N THR A 696 -9.78 1.17 4.49
CA THR A 696 -8.51 0.43 4.62
C THR A 696 -7.50 1.01 3.66
N SER A 697 -6.28 1.30 4.13
CA SER A 697 -5.14 1.63 3.27
C SER A 697 -3.91 0.83 3.67
N ASN A 698 -3.37 0.09 2.70
CA ASN A 698 -2.20 -0.75 2.84
C ASN A 698 -1.03 -0.19 2.04
N THR A 699 0.16 -0.65 2.40
CA THR A 699 1.42 -0.22 1.79
C THR A 699 1.59 -0.79 0.38
N PHE A 700 2.13 -0.02 -0.55
CA PHE A 700 2.45 -0.48 -1.91
C PHE A 700 3.86 -0.05 -2.33
N GLY A 701 4.40 -0.71 -3.35
CA GLY A 701 5.70 -0.37 -3.95
C GLY A 701 5.60 0.93 -4.75
N PHE A 702 6.26 1.99 -4.27
CA PHE A 702 6.25 3.31 -4.92
C PHE A 702 7.44 3.45 -5.86
N ILE A 703 8.67 3.28 -5.36
CA ILE A 703 9.89 3.29 -6.19
C ILE A 703 10.53 1.89 -6.17
N PRO A 704 10.36 1.07 -7.21
CA PRO A 704 11.02 -0.23 -7.29
C PRO A 704 12.55 -0.10 -7.19
N THR A 705 13.23 -1.05 -6.55
CA THR A 705 14.69 -1.02 -6.37
C THR A 705 15.43 -0.86 -7.71
N ALA A 706 14.97 -1.56 -8.75
CA ALA A 706 15.56 -1.45 -10.09
C ALA A 706 15.42 -0.02 -10.69
N SER A 707 14.35 0.70 -10.35
CA SER A 707 14.16 2.10 -10.74
C SER A 707 15.09 3.02 -9.96
N ALA A 708 15.19 2.83 -8.64
CA ALA A 708 16.07 3.61 -7.78
C ALA A 708 17.55 3.52 -8.19
N LEU A 709 17.96 2.37 -8.73
CA LEU A 709 19.34 2.07 -9.14
C LEU A 709 19.60 2.26 -10.64
N ASP A 710 18.63 2.77 -11.40
CA ASP A 710 18.67 2.93 -12.87
C ASP A 710 19.23 1.70 -13.61
N ILE A 711 18.70 0.52 -13.27
CA ILE A 711 19.15 -0.74 -13.84
C ILE A 711 18.92 -0.73 -15.35
N GLY A 712 19.99 -0.92 -16.12
CA GLY A 712 19.91 -0.86 -17.58
C GLY A 712 19.83 0.57 -18.16
N LYS A 713 19.97 1.60 -17.33
CA LYS A 713 20.19 3.01 -17.71
C LYS A 713 19.07 3.63 -18.57
N GLY A 714 17.83 3.14 -18.43
CA GLY A 714 16.70 3.48 -19.29
C GLY A 714 16.83 3.06 -20.77
N THR A 715 17.87 2.30 -21.13
CA THR A 715 18.16 1.87 -22.52
C THR A 715 17.98 0.37 -22.73
N THR A 716 17.88 -0.40 -21.66
CA THR A 716 17.67 -1.85 -21.68
C THR A 716 16.31 -2.19 -21.09
N VAL A 717 15.59 -3.11 -21.73
CA VAL A 717 14.29 -3.59 -21.23
C VAL A 717 14.47 -4.34 -19.90
N ILE A 718 13.72 -3.92 -18.89
CA ILE A 718 13.68 -4.53 -17.55
C ILE A 718 12.37 -5.32 -17.41
N ASN A 719 12.47 -6.60 -17.10
CA ASN A 719 11.34 -7.53 -17.05
C ASN A 719 10.94 -7.86 -15.60
N ASP A 720 9.80 -8.55 -15.40
CA ASP A 720 9.29 -8.95 -14.08
C ASP A 720 10.35 -9.65 -13.20
N VAL A 721 11.14 -10.56 -13.78
CA VAL A 721 12.23 -11.25 -13.08
C VAL A 721 13.30 -10.30 -12.55
N ASP A 722 13.58 -9.19 -13.22
CA ASP A 722 14.60 -8.24 -12.77
C ASP A 722 14.12 -7.40 -11.59
N TYR A 723 12.84 -7.03 -11.57
CA TYR A 723 12.23 -6.33 -10.43
C TYR A 723 12.11 -7.17 -9.16
N ARG A 724 12.28 -8.49 -9.26
CA ARG A 724 12.24 -9.45 -8.13
C ARG A 724 13.62 -9.93 -7.68
N LYS A 725 14.70 -9.50 -8.34
CA LYS A 725 16.06 -9.93 -8.00
C LYS A 725 16.65 -9.15 -6.84
N SER A 726 17.65 -9.77 -6.21
CA SER A 726 18.53 -9.12 -5.26
C SER A 726 19.46 -8.13 -5.97
N TYR A 727 19.64 -6.96 -5.36
CA TYR A 727 20.61 -5.95 -5.80
C TYR A 727 21.55 -5.65 -4.64
N VAL A 728 22.83 -6.00 -4.79
CA VAL A 728 23.81 -5.97 -3.70
C VAL A 728 24.94 -5.01 -4.07
N GLY A 729 25.23 -4.03 -3.21
CA GLY A 729 26.23 -2.99 -3.49
C GLY A 729 27.62 -3.54 -3.77
N ALA A 730 28.05 -4.56 -3.02
CA ALA A 730 29.34 -5.23 -3.23
C ALA A 730 29.37 -6.18 -4.44
N LEU A 731 28.21 -6.54 -5.00
CA LEU A 731 28.06 -7.45 -6.14
C LEU A 731 27.11 -6.81 -7.17
N PRO A 732 27.49 -5.68 -7.78
CA PRO A 732 26.62 -4.97 -8.70
C PRO A 732 26.30 -5.83 -9.93
N PRO A 733 25.09 -5.70 -10.53
CA PRO A 733 24.74 -6.45 -11.72
C PRO A 733 25.68 -6.17 -12.91
N ALA A 734 25.92 -7.18 -13.73
CA ALA A 734 26.74 -7.06 -14.94
C ALA A 734 25.97 -6.44 -16.13
N LEU A 735 26.72 -6.01 -17.15
CA LEU A 735 26.16 -5.56 -18.43
C LEU A 735 25.26 -6.62 -19.06
N PRO A 736 24.16 -6.25 -19.75
CA PRO A 736 23.71 -4.88 -20.04
C PRO A 736 22.83 -4.24 -18.94
N LYS A 737 22.51 -4.96 -17.87
CA LYS A 737 21.61 -4.50 -16.78
C LYS A 737 22.37 -3.96 -15.57
N ASN A 738 23.56 -3.40 -15.77
CA ASN A 738 24.34 -2.83 -14.69
C ASN A 738 23.74 -1.49 -14.21
N SER A 739 23.99 -1.17 -12.94
CA SER A 739 23.72 0.17 -12.41
C SER A 739 24.81 1.16 -12.89
N PRO A 740 24.48 2.44 -13.17
CA PRO A 740 25.45 3.48 -13.50
C PRO A 740 26.17 4.07 -12.27
N PHE A 741 25.71 3.76 -11.05
CA PHE A 741 26.31 4.24 -9.82
C PHE A 741 27.59 3.46 -9.48
N GLN A 742 28.63 4.16 -9.02
CA GLN A 742 29.90 3.51 -8.62
C GLN A 742 29.75 2.68 -7.33
N ASN A 743 28.84 3.07 -6.44
CA ASN A 743 28.47 2.32 -5.25
C ASN A 743 26.99 2.57 -4.92
N PHE A 744 26.33 1.60 -4.30
CA PHE A 744 24.97 1.76 -3.81
C PHE A 744 24.67 0.92 -2.58
N VAL A 745 23.62 1.29 -1.86
CA VAL A 745 23.07 0.54 -0.74
C VAL A 745 21.58 0.30 -0.92
N THR A 746 21.16 -0.92 -0.59
CA THR A 746 19.77 -1.37 -0.52
C THR A 746 19.37 -1.65 0.93
N HIS A 747 18.07 -1.62 1.20
CA HIS A 747 17.58 -1.86 2.55
C HIS A 747 17.76 -3.32 2.99
N PHE A 748 18.10 -3.49 4.27
CA PHE A 748 18.10 -4.79 4.94
C PHE A 748 17.87 -4.58 6.43
N ASP A 749 17.05 -5.45 7.02
CA ASP A 749 16.80 -5.50 8.46
C ASP A 749 17.22 -6.87 8.99
N GLN A 750 18.23 -6.89 9.85
CA GLN A 750 18.75 -8.12 10.46
C GLN A 750 17.73 -8.83 11.34
N PHE A 751 16.74 -8.12 11.88
CA PHE A 751 15.69 -8.70 12.72
C PHE A 751 14.50 -9.20 11.90
N ASN A 752 14.43 -8.83 10.62
CA ASN A 752 13.36 -9.23 9.72
C ASN A 752 13.84 -9.38 8.26
N PRO A 753 14.73 -10.34 7.98
CA PRO A 753 15.34 -10.51 6.65
C PRO A 753 14.31 -10.86 5.55
N ASN A 754 13.13 -11.36 5.93
CA ASN A 754 12.04 -11.73 5.03
C ASN A 754 11.03 -10.58 4.76
N ASN A 755 11.16 -9.42 5.42
CA ASN A 755 10.29 -8.27 5.20
C ASN A 755 11.08 -6.96 5.37
N ASN A 756 11.85 -6.64 4.34
CA ASN A 756 12.89 -5.61 4.36
C ASN A 756 12.71 -4.58 3.23
N ASN A 757 11.52 -4.01 3.08
CA ASN A 757 11.32 -2.77 2.32
C ASN A 757 11.10 -1.61 3.30
N SER A 758 11.76 -0.48 3.05
CA SER A 758 11.65 0.71 3.91
C SER A 758 10.81 1.79 3.26
N ARG A 759 10.31 2.74 4.08
CA ARG A 759 9.55 3.89 3.57
C ARG A 759 10.39 4.64 2.54
N HIS A 760 9.73 5.12 1.48
CA HIS A 760 10.35 6.01 0.50
C HIS A 760 11.12 7.15 1.19
N ILE A 761 12.31 7.48 0.67
CA ILE A 761 13.25 8.51 1.18
C ILE A 761 13.64 8.41 2.67
N SER A 762 13.60 7.22 3.25
CA SER A 762 13.97 7.04 4.66
C SER A 762 15.45 6.73 4.87
N PHE A 763 16.01 7.27 5.97
CA PHE A 763 17.26 6.78 6.54
C PHE A 763 16.99 5.71 7.60
N ASN A 764 17.86 4.72 7.65
CA ASN A 764 17.93 3.66 8.64
C ASN A 764 19.40 3.45 9.02
N ARG A 765 19.66 2.58 10.01
CA ARG A 765 21.02 2.35 10.51
C ARG A 765 21.99 1.94 9.40
N ARG A 766 21.55 1.09 8.46
CA ARG A 766 22.40 0.59 7.38
C ARG A 766 22.73 1.67 6.36
N ASN A 767 21.72 2.26 5.73
CA ASN A 767 21.97 3.24 4.67
C ASN A 767 22.55 4.56 5.21
N GLY A 768 22.27 4.92 6.46
CA GLY A 768 22.84 6.10 7.10
C GLY A 768 24.32 5.92 7.45
N ASN A 769 24.70 4.78 8.01
CA ASN A 769 26.12 4.47 8.25
C ASN A 769 26.90 4.36 6.94
N TRP A 770 26.31 3.75 5.91
CA TRP A 770 26.88 3.70 4.58
C TRP A 770 27.11 5.10 3.99
N LEU A 771 26.09 5.97 4.01
CA LEU A 771 26.20 7.34 3.49
C LEU A 771 27.25 8.15 4.25
N ARG A 772 27.39 7.94 5.56
CA ARG A 772 28.47 8.55 6.34
C ARG A 772 29.85 8.20 5.81
N THR A 773 30.10 6.93 5.47
CA THR A 773 31.40 6.51 4.91
C THR A 773 31.69 7.19 3.58
N GLU A 774 30.66 7.38 2.75
CA GLU A 774 30.79 8.07 1.46
C GLU A 774 31.03 9.59 1.64
N LEU A 775 30.40 10.21 2.63
CA LEU A 775 30.58 11.64 2.91
C LEU A 775 31.93 11.98 3.55
N ASN A 776 32.50 11.07 4.34
CA ASN A 776 33.71 11.30 5.11
C ASN A 776 34.95 10.67 4.44
N THR A 777 35.77 11.49 3.79
CA THR A 777 36.98 11.02 3.08
C THR A 777 38.07 10.43 3.98
N GLY A 778 37.95 10.56 5.30
CA GLY A 778 38.83 9.92 6.29
C GLY A 778 38.40 8.50 6.67
N ILE A 779 37.27 8.02 6.14
CA ILE A 779 36.73 6.68 6.39
C ILE A 779 36.72 5.94 5.05
N ALA A 780 37.09 4.66 5.07
CA ALA A 780 37.03 3.83 3.87
C ALA A 780 35.57 3.59 3.44
N ASP A 781 35.31 3.67 2.13
CA ASP A 781 34.02 3.37 1.53
C ASP A 781 33.49 2.00 1.96
N GLU A 782 32.22 1.94 2.34
CA GLU A 782 31.55 0.68 2.64
C GLU A 782 30.89 0.08 1.39
N TYR A 783 31.25 -1.16 1.04
CA TYR A 783 30.55 -1.96 0.04
C TYR A 783 29.59 -2.92 0.72
N SER A 784 28.30 -2.61 0.65
CA SER A 784 27.29 -3.30 1.46
C SER A 784 26.93 -4.67 0.88
N ASN A 785 26.92 -5.71 1.73
CA ASN A 785 26.59 -7.09 1.35
C ASN A 785 26.00 -7.87 2.54
N CYS A 786 24.68 -8.05 2.54
CA CYS A 786 23.94 -8.93 3.45
C CYS A 786 23.29 -10.10 2.69
N SER A 787 23.73 -10.38 1.45
CA SER A 787 23.10 -11.38 0.58
C SER A 787 23.12 -12.79 1.17
N TYR A 788 24.10 -13.10 2.02
CA TYR A 788 24.16 -14.37 2.73
C TYR A 788 22.99 -14.61 3.71
N MET A 789 22.28 -13.55 4.11
CA MET A 789 21.10 -13.63 4.97
C MET A 789 19.80 -13.87 4.20
N CYS A 790 19.82 -13.78 2.86
CA CYS A 790 18.63 -13.97 2.03
C CYS A 790 18.19 -15.44 2.00
N ALA A 791 16.88 -15.68 1.92
CA ALA A 791 16.30 -17.03 2.01
C ALA A 791 16.77 -18.01 0.91
N SER A 792 17.18 -17.52 -0.26
CA SER A 792 17.68 -18.34 -1.37
C SER A 792 19.14 -18.77 -1.22
N THR A 793 19.83 -18.31 -0.18
CA THR A 793 21.26 -18.52 -0.01
C THR A 793 21.58 -19.96 0.39
N GLN A 794 22.56 -20.57 -0.27
CA GLN A 794 22.95 -21.96 -0.05
C GLN A 794 24.48 -22.12 -0.09
N ILE A 795 24.98 -23.18 0.54
CA ILE A 795 26.37 -23.62 0.39
C ILE A 795 26.56 -24.13 -1.05
N THR A 796 27.56 -23.60 -1.75
CA THR A 796 27.92 -24.05 -3.10
C THR A 796 28.79 -25.30 -3.02
N GLY A 797 28.51 -26.31 -3.85
CA GLY A 797 29.26 -27.56 -3.89
C GLY A 797 28.41 -28.72 -4.42
N ALA A 798 29.05 -29.85 -4.73
CA ALA A 798 28.37 -31.03 -5.26
C ALA A 798 27.39 -31.62 -4.24
N ASN A 799 26.30 -32.23 -4.72
CA ASN A 799 25.36 -32.97 -3.85
C ASN A 799 25.80 -34.43 -3.62
N LEU A 800 26.79 -34.91 -4.38
CA LEU A 800 27.36 -36.25 -4.32
C LEU A 800 28.89 -36.14 -4.27
N LEU A 801 29.53 -36.87 -3.34
CA LEU A 801 30.97 -36.84 -3.10
C LEU A 801 31.56 -38.26 -3.14
N CYS A 802 32.51 -38.49 -4.06
CA CYS A 802 33.18 -39.79 -4.20
C CYS A 802 34.57 -39.83 -3.54
N THR A 803 35.34 -38.75 -3.65
CA THR A 803 36.73 -38.68 -3.17
C THR A 803 36.97 -37.42 -2.36
N SER A 804 37.08 -36.26 -2.99
CA SER A 804 37.25 -34.97 -2.32
C SER A 804 36.58 -33.87 -3.13
N ALA A 805 35.95 -32.90 -2.46
CA ALA A 805 35.38 -31.73 -3.09
C ALA A 805 35.40 -30.53 -2.15
N THR A 806 35.51 -29.34 -2.75
CA THR A 806 35.43 -28.06 -2.04
C THR A 806 33.99 -27.56 -2.01
N TYR A 807 33.58 -27.08 -0.83
CA TYR A 807 32.31 -26.44 -0.57
C TYR A 807 32.57 -25.00 -0.17
N THR A 808 31.82 -24.08 -0.76
CA THR A 808 32.06 -22.66 -0.65
C THR A 808 30.88 -21.98 0.04
N ALA A 809 31.20 -21.19 1.06
CA ALA A 809 30.27 -20.32 1.74
C ALA A 809 29.78 -19.21 0.79
N PRO A 810 28.53 -18.74 0.97
CA PRO A 810 28.07 -17.50 0.36
C PRO A 810 28.99 -16.31 0.69
N SER A 811 29.03 -15.32 -0.19
CA SER A 811 29.80 -14.09 0.04
C SER A 811 29.19 -13.23 1.16
N GLY A 812 30.04 -12.47 1.86
CA GLY A 812 29.61 -11.37 2.75
C GLY A 812 29.80 -11.64 4.25
N GLY A 813 30.12 -12.87 4.65
CA GLY A 813 30.51 -13.18 6.03
C GLY A 813 31.93 -12.71 6.37
N THR A 814 32.16 -12.31 7.62
CA THR A 814 33.50 -12.04 8.16
C THR A 814 34.07 -13.23 8.95
N PHE A 815 33.21 -14.17 9.35
CA PHE A 815 33.61 -15.44 9.96
C PHE A 815 32.85 -16.62 9.35
N TYR A 816 33.45 -17.81 9.44
CA TYR A 816 32.93 -19.05 8.87
C TYR A 816 33.20 -20.23 9.81
N ASN A 817 32.15 -20.86 10.33
CA ASN A 817 32.25 -22.02 11.20
C ASN A 817 31.49 -23.21 10.60
N TRP A 818 32.25 -24.12 10.01
CA TRP A 818 31.78 -25.34 9.39
C TRP A 818 31.71 -26.47 10.41
N THR A 819 30.57 -27.13 10.48
CA THR A 819 30.36 -28.32 11.32
C THR A 819 29.64 -29.40 10.52
N ILE A 820 29.91 -30.66 10.83
CA ILE A 820 29.15 -31.79 10.29
C ILE A 820 28.15 -32.20 11.37
N THR A 821 26.86 -31.95 11.14
CA THR A 821 25.81 -32.26 12.11
C THR A 821 25.33 -33.71 12.01
N GLN A 822 25.57 -34.36 10.86
CA GLN A 822 25.29 -35.77 10.63
C GLN A 822 26.30 -36.35 9.63
N GLY A 823 26.77 -37.58 9.85
CA GLY A 823 27.70 -38.25 8.94
C GLY A 823 29.17 -37.87 9.12
N ALA A 824 29.56 -37.35 10.29
CA ALA A 824 30.95 -36.94 10.58
C ALA A 824 31.96 -38.11 10.46
N SER A 825 31.50 -39.35 10.63
CA SER A 825 32.31 -40.57 10.43
C SER A 825 32.55 -40.95 8.96
N LEU A 826 31.98 -40.21 7.99
CA LEU A 826 32.08 -40.53 6.56
C LEU A 826 33.20 -39.75 5.85
N VAL A 827 33.64 -38.62 6.40
CA VAL A 827 34.58 -37.71 5.75
C VAL A 827 35.55 -37.11 6.76
N THR A 828 36.68 -36.59 6.28
CA THR A 828 37.47 -35.58 7.01
C THR A 828 37.15 -34.19 6.48
N LEU A 829 37.17 -33.20 7.36
CA LEU A 829 36.89 -31.80 7.06
C LEU A 829 38.15 -30.96 7.28
N SER A 830 38.58 -30.21 6.27
CA SER A 830 39.72 -29.27 6.36
C SER A 830 39.35 -27.88 5.83
N GLY A 831 39.94 -26.82 6.38
CA GLY A 831 39.65 -25.43 5.98
C GLY A 831 38.57 -24.72 6.80
N ASN A 832 38.17 -25.28 7.96
CA ASN A 832 37.28 -24.56 8.89
C ASN A 832 37.87 -23.20 9.31
N GLY A 833 37.03 -22.19 9.51
CA GLY A 833 37.45 -20.81 9.71
C GLY A 833 37.60 -20.00 8.42
N THR A 834 37.47 -20.62 7.25
CA THR A 834 37.61 -19.95 5.94
C THR A 834 36.33 -20.06 5.10
N PRO A 835 36.17 -19.24 4.03
CA PRO A 835 35.02 -19.33 3.13
C PRO A 835 34.92 -20.66 2.36
N ASN A 836 35.99 -21.46 2.32
CA ASN A 836 36.03 -22.71 1.56
C ASN A 836 36.43 -23.86 2.48
N VAL A 837 35.63 -24.92 2.50
CA VAL A 837 35.94 -26.15 3.23
C VAL A 837 36.11 -27.29 2.25
N THR A 838 37.08 -28.17 2.48
CA THR A 838 37.25 -29.38 1.68
C THR A 838 36.78 -30.58 2.50
N LEU A 839 35.85 -31.35 1.93
CA LEU A 839 35.44 -32.64 2.48
C LEU A 839 36.16 -33.73 1.69
N THR A 840 36.81 -34.65 2.40
CA THR A 840 37.47 -35.82 1.81
C THR A 840 36.83 -37.09 2.37
N ALA A 841 36.23 -37.89 1.50
CA ALA A 841 35.58 -39.15 1.85
C ALA A 841 36.59 -40.15 2.43
N LEU A 842 36.21 -40.80 3.53
CA LEU A 842 36.99 -41.89 4.11
C LEU A 842 36.85 -43.16 3.24
N PRO A 843 37.82 -44.09 3.29
CA PRO A 843 37.77 -45.32 2.51
C PRO A 843 36.47 -46.10 2.75
N ASN A 844 35.79 -46.51 1.67
CA ASN A 844 34.52 -47.25 1.69
C ASN A 844 33.34 -46.54 2.39
N ALA A 845 33.46 -45.24 2.69
CA ALA A 845 32.36 -44.49 3.29
C ALA A 845 31.15 -44.43 2.35
N THR A 846 29.97 -44.76 2.88
CA THR A 846 28.70 -44.59 2.18
C THR A 846 27.62 -44.09 3.14
N GLY A 847 26.84 -43.11 2.69
CA GLY A 847 25.72 -42.58 3.47
C GLY A 847 25.52 -41.08 3.30
N GLN A 848 24.50 -40.57 4.00
CA GLN A 848 24.15 -39.16 3.99
C GLN A 848 24.99 -38.36 5.00
N LEU A 849 25.44 -37.18 4.57
CA LEU A 849 26.12 -36.18 5.37
C LEU A 849 25.33 -34.86 5.36
N ILE A 850 25.22 -34.21 6.52
CA ILE A 850 24.67 -32.85 6.63
C ILE A 850 25.81 -31.91 7.04
N LEU A 851 26.20 -31.06 6.09
CA LEU A 851 27.17 -29.99 6.29
C LEU A 851 26.43 -28.74 6.77
N SER A 852 26.83 -28.20 7.91
CA SER A 852 26.29 -26.98 8.50
C SER A 852 27.37 -25.88 8.49
N LEU A 853 26.98 -24.67 8.11
CA LEU A 853 27.81 -23.49 8.13
C LEU A 853 27.13 -22.43 8.98
N ASN A 854 27.73 -22.06 10.11
CA ASN A 854 27.40 -20.83 10.81
C ASN A 854 28.34 -19.71 10.33
N MET A 855 27.78 -18.66 9.76
CA MET A 855 28.54 -17.52 9.23
C MET A 855 27.83 -16.21 9.55
N GLY A 856 28.54 -15.10 9.44
CA GLY A 856 27.95 -13.78 9.66
C GLY A 856 28.99 -12.72 9.85
N ASP A 857 28.58 -11.62 10.48
CA ASP A 857 29.43 -10.48 10.80
C ASP A 857 29.52 -10.15 12.29
N GLY A 858 29.05 -11.04 13.16
CA GLY A 858 29.04 -10.83 14.60
C GLY A 858 27.92 -9.88 15.05
N ASN A 859 26.81 -9.81 14.31
CA ASN A 859 25.68 -8.90 14.54
C ASN A 859 26.06 -7.41 14.45
N LEU A 860 27.08 -7.09 13.65
CA LEU A 860 27.55 -5.72 13.48
C LEU A 860 26.71 -4.96 12.45
N LYS A 861 26.35 -5.61 11.33
CA LYS A 861 25.61 -4.99 10.22
C LYS A 861 24.41 -5.83 9.76
N CYS A 862 24.64 -7.09 9.40
CA CYS A 862 23.65 -7.98 8.81
C CYS A 862 23.17 -9.08 9.77
N GLY A 863 24.00 -9.48 10.74
CA GLY A 863 23.67 -10.60 11.64
C GLY A 863 24.41 -11.88 11.28
N ASN A 864 23.98 -12.97 11.92
CA ASN A 864 24.53 -14.31 11.74
C ASN A 864 23.45 -15.25 11.22
N ILE A 865 23.84 -16.22 10.38
CA ILE A 865 22.96 -17.26 9.83
C ILE A 865 23.62 -18.63 9.94
N THR A 866 22.78 -19.66 10.04
CA THR A 866 23.19 -21.06 9.86
C THR A 866 22.56 -21.60 8.59
N ILE A 867 23.40 -22.09 7.67
CA ILE A 867 23.01 -22.67 6.39
C ILE A 867 23.38 -24.15 6.41
N VAL A 868 22.52 -25.01 5.89
CA VAL A 868 22.76 -26.46 5.83
C VAL A 868 22.72 -26.97 4.40
N LYS A 869 23.55 -27.97 4.10
CA LYS A 869 23.56 -28.70 2.83
C LYS A 869 23.64 -30.19 3.08
N THR A 870 22.72 -30.93 2.48
CA THR A 870 22.72 -32.39 2.46
C THR A 870 23.56 -32.90 1.30
N ILE A 871 24.46 -33.84 1.58
CA ILE A 871 25.43 -34.41 0.63
C ILE A 871 25.39 -35.93 0.77
N TRP A 872 25.41 -36.66 -0.34
CA TRP A 872 25.61 -38.12 -0.33
C TRP A 872 27.08 -38.46 -0.50
N ILE A 873 27.59 -39.41 0.29
CA ILE A 873 28.97 -39.89 0.24
C ILE A 873 28.99 -41.29 -0.40
N GLY A 874 29.86 -41.50 -1.38
CA GLY A 874 30.19 -42.81 -1.93
C GLY A 874 29.11 -43.47 -2.80
N LYS A 875 29.25 -44.79 -2.98
CA LYS A 875 28.33 -45.63 -3.78
C LYS A 875 26.91 -45.65 -3.16
N PRO A 876 25.87 -46.02 -3.91
CA PRO A 876 24.50 -46.08 -3.39
C PRO A 876 24.40 -47.05 -2.20
N ASN A 877 23.57 -46.72 -1.22
CA ASN A 877 23.27 -47.60 -0.09
C ASN A 877 21.76 -47.80 -0.02
N VAL A 878 21.34 -49.06 -0.15
CA VAL A 878 19.95 -49.44 -0.36
C VAL A 878 19.64 -50.68 0.46
N ASN A 879 18.43 -50.73 1.00
CA ASN A 879 17.86 -51.93 1.57
C ASN A 879 17.00 -52.61 0.50
N LEU A 880 17.04 -53.93 0.46
CA LEU A 880 16.14 -54.73 -0.34
C LEU A 880 15.00 -55.19 0.58
N VAL A 881 13.79 -54.75 0.31
CA VAL A 881 12.56 -55.23 0.94
C VAL A 881 12.01 -56.34 0.05
N GLU A 882 11.78 -57.50 0.66
CA GLU A 882 11.38 -58.73 -0.02
C GLU A 882 9.97 -59.09 0.47
N GLU A 883 8.97 -58.96 -0.40
CA GLU A 883 7.58 -59.31 -0.08
C GLU A 883 7.19 -60.58 -0.84
N PRO A 884 6.85 -61.69 -0.14
CA PRO A 884 6.40 -62.90 -0.79
C PRO A 884 4.98 -62.72 -1.34
N VAL A 885 4.79 -63.03 -2.62
CA VAL A 885 3.49 -63.05 -3.30
C VAL A 885 3.23 -64.48 -3.79
N VAL A 886 1.97 -64.89 -3.99
CA VAL A 886 1.63 -66.27 -4.38
C VAL A 886 2.48 -66.70 -5.59
N SER A 887 3.46 -67.58 -5.34
CA SER A 887 4.47 -68.10 -6.29
C SER A 887 5.49 -67.12 -6.91
N SER A 888 5.66 -65.93 -6.32
CA SER A 888 6.62 -64.91 -6.75
C SER A 888 7.18 -64.11 -5.56
N TRP A 889 8.21 -63.30 -5.81
CA TRP A 889 8.70 -62.30 -4.85
C TRP A 889 8.66 -60.91 -5.47
N ASP A 890 8.12 -59.95 -4.72
CA ASP A 890 8.18 -58.53 -5.05
C ASP A 890 9.36 -57.89 -4.32
N LEU A 891 10.32 -57.39 -5.08
CA LEU A 891 11.55 -56.80 -4.56
C LEU A 891 11.51 -55.29 -4.70
N THR A 892 11.45 -54.58 -3.57
CA THR A 892 11.48 -53.11 -3.55
C THR A 892 12.78 -52.63 -2.94
N LEU A 893 13.48 -51.74 -3.65
CA LEU A 893 14.64 -51.03 -3.10
C LEU A 893 14.16 -49.85 -2.26
N THR A 894 14.62 -49.78 -1.01
CA THR A 894 14.34 -48.69 -0.09
C THR A 894 15.64 -48.05 0.39
N ASP A 895 15.56 -46.81 0.87
CA ASP A 895 16.70 -46.18 1.54
C ASP A 895 16.84 -46.76 2.96
N PRO A 896 18.03 -47.21 3.39
CA PRO A 896 18.24 -47.85 4.70
C PRO A 896 17.93 -46.96 5.90
N THR A 897 17.92 -45.65 5.66
CA THR A 897 17.71 -44.61 6.66
C THR A 897 16.35 -43.95 6.54
N ASN A 898 15.44 -44.49 5.71
CA ASN A 898 14.15 -43.87 5.38
C ASN A 898 14.29 -42.45 4.77
N ASN A 899 15.47 -42.15 4.22
CA ASN A 899 15.75 -40.91 3.52
C ASN A 899 15.20 -40.92 2.08
N ASN A 900 15.18 -39.76 1.43
CA ASN A 900 14.76 -39.66 0.04
C ASN A 900 15.80 -40.33 -0.89
N PHE A 901 15.40 -41.45 -1.51
CA PHE A 901 16.16 -42.26 -2.46
C PHE A 901 16.79 -41.43 -3.60
N SER A 902 16.21 -40.27 -3.94
CA SER A 902 16.73 -39.37 -4.98
C SER A 902 18.03 -38.66 -4.60
N THR A 903 18.41 -38.62 -3.33
CA THR A 903 19.60 -37.90 -2.85
C THR A 903 20.93 -38.59 -3.15
N GLN A 904 20.89 -39.88 -3.51
CA GLN A 904 22.10 -40.70 -3.74
C GLN A 904 22.68 -40.57 -5.17
N GLY A 905 22.00 -39.83 -6.05
CA GLY A 905 22.45 -39.60 -7.43
C GLY A 905 22.48 -40.86 -8.31
N ILE A 906 21.58 -41.81 -8.06
CA ILE A 906 21.50 -43.07 -8.80
C ILE A 906 21.20 -42.78 -10.28
N THR A 907 22.05 -43.29 -11.17
CA THR A 907 21.94 -43.12 -12.62
C THR A 907 21.35 -44.34 -13.30
N SER A 908 21.52 -45.53 -12.72
CA SER A 908 20.93 -46.77 -13.25
C SER A 908 20.72 -47.82 -12.16
N ILE A 909 19.70 -48.65 -12.37
CA ILE A 909 19.41 -49.85 -11.59
C ILE A 909 19.25 -50.98 -12.60
N THR A 910 20.15 -51.96 -12.56
CA THR A 910 20.14 -53.10 -13.48
C THR A 910 19.89 -54.38 -12.70
N TRP A 911 18.88 -55.11 -13.11
CA TRP A 911 18.56 -56.44 -12.59
C TRP A 911 19.09 -57.47 -13.58
N THR A 912 19.93 -58.40 -13.11
CA THR A 912 20.54 -59.44 -13.95
C THR A 912 20.29 -60.81 -13.34
N LYS A 913 19.80 -61.75 -14.14
CA LYS A 913 19.74 -63.17 -13.75
C LYS A 913 21.14 -63.77 -13.88
N LEU A 914 21.68 -64.32 -12.80
CA LEU A 914 22.98 -64.99 -12.80
C LEU A 914 22.86 -66.50 -13.08
N SER A 915 21.88 -67.16 -12.47
CA SER A 915 21.67 -68.61 -12.61
C SER A 915 20.26 -69.05 -12.19
N GLY A 916 19.92 -70.32 -12.44
CA GLY A 916 18.62 -70.92 -12.08
C GLY A 916 17.60 -70.97 -13.22
N ASN A 917 16.45 -71.61 -12.98
CA ASN A 917 15.39 -71.82 -13.97
C ASN A 917 14.24 -70.78 -13.88
N GLY A 918 14.14 -69.96 -12.83
CA GLY A 918 13.12 -68.89 -12.73
C GLY A 918 13.30 -67.73 -13.75
N VAL A 919 12.26 -66.90 -13.95
CA VAL A 919 12.24 -65.79 -14.93
C VAL A 919 12.37 -64.43 -14.23
N LEU A 920 13.20 -63.54 -14.79
CA LEU A 920 13.40 -62.14 -14.35
C LEU A 920 12.62 -61.18 -15.25
N SER A 921 11.69 -60.42 -14.67
CA SER A 921 11.06 -59.29 -15.34
C SER A 921 11.72 -57.97 -14.91
N GLY A 922 11.87 -57.02 -15.84
CA GLY A 922 12.77 -55.86 -15.72
C GLY A 922 12.56 -54.88 -14.55
N ASN A 923 11.55 -55.08 -13.70
CA ASN A 923 11.18 -54.16 -12.60
C ASN A 923 11.23 -54.81 -11.19
N GLY A 924 11.96 -55.90 -10.98
CA GLY A 924 12.11 -56.51 -9.65
C GLY A 924 11.03 -57.54 -9.28
N TYR A 925 10.29 -58.04 -10.26
CA TYR A 925 9.27 -59.08 -10.13
C TYR A 925 9.76 -60.40 -10.75
N TYR A 926 9.54 -61.54 -10.08
CA TYR A 926 10.03 -62.87 -10.51
C TYR A 926 9.03 -63.99 -10.27
N ALA A 927 8.78 -64.82 -11.28
CA ALA A 927 7.88 -65.96 -11.23
C ALA A 927 8.50 -67.22 -11.90
N GLY A 928 7.88 -68.38 -11.67
CA GLY A 928 8.25 -69.66 -12.27
C GLY A 928 8.27 -69.62 -13.81
N VAL A 929 8.92 -70.64 -14.41
CA VAL A 929 9.34 -70.73 -15.82
C VAL A 929 8.26 -70.36 -16.86
N ASP A 930 6.98 -70.49 -16.51
CA ASP A 930 5.82 -70.25 -17.39
C ASP A 930 4.71 -69.37 -16.75
N GLY A 931 4.99 -68.67 -15.64
CA GLY A 931 3.96 -67.98 -14.84
C GLY A 931 3.06 -68.92 -14.02
N SER A 932 3.39 -70.21 -13.96
CA SER A 932 2.67 -71.21 -13.17
C SER A 932 3.25 -71.34 -11.74
N PRO A 933 2.41 -71.35 -10.69
CA PRO A 933 2.83 -71.52 -9.29
C PRO A 933 3.48 -72.87 -8.94
N THR A 934 3.30 -73.87 -9.78
CA THR A 934 3.31 -75.29 -9.38
C THR A 934 4.57 -76.05 -9.79
N ARG A 935 5.72 -75.39 -9.93
CA ARG A 935 6.98 -76.06 -10.27
C ARG A 935 8.10 -75.56 -9.39
N ALA A 936 8.95 -76.46 -8.92
CA ALA A 936 10.14 -76.09 -8.17
C ALA A 936 11.07 -75.25 -9.07
N TRP A 937 11.44 -74.07 -8.57
CA TRP A 937 12.33 -73.17 -9.30
C TRP A 937 13.34 -72.53 -8.35
N THR A 938 14.50 -72.19 -8.90
CA THR A 938 15.53 -71.41 -8.23
C THR A 938 15.95 -70.29 -9.17
N ILE A 939 16.20 -69.10 -8.65
CA ILE A 939 16.81 -68.00 -9.39
C ILE A 939 17.79 -67.26 -8.50
N THR A 940 19.01 -67.08 -8.99
CA THR A 940 19.98 -66.17 -8.40
C THR A 940 19.98 -64.89 -9.23
N ILE A 941 19.70 -63.77 -8.58
CA ILE A 941 19.66 -62.45 -9.20
C ILE A 941 20.78 -61.57 -8.66
N LYS A 942 21.24 -60.66 -9.49
CA LYS A 942 22.17 -59.60 -9.16
C LYS A 942 21.52 -58.26 -9.47
N ILE A 943 21.41 -57.43 -8.46
CA ILE A 943 20.91 -56.06 -8.53
C ILE A 943 22.12 -55.13 -8.50
N SER A 944 22.41 -54.45 -9.59
CA SER A 944 23.49 -53.48 -9.70
C SER A 944 22.92 -52.07 -9.71
N ILE A 945 23.21 -51.31 -8.67
CA ILE A 945 22.70 -49.95 -8.46
C ILE A 945 23.88 -49.00 -8.53
N THR A 946 23.87 -48.13 -9.55
CA THR A 946 25.05 -47.34 -9.91
C THR A 946 24.79 -45.85 -9.74
N ASN A 947 25.76 -45.15 -9.15
CA ASN A 947 25.91 -43.70 -9.25
C ASN A 947 27.32 -43.37 -9.77
N SER A 948 27.69 -42.09 -9.85
CA SER A 948 29.01 -41.69 -10.32
C SER A 948 30.17 -42.11 -9.42
N CYS A 949 29.91 -42.57 -8.19
CA CYS A 949 30.93 -43.03 -7.25
C CYS A 949 31.15 -44.55 -7.29
N GLY A 950 30.29 -45.29 -8.00
CA GLY A 950 30.44 -46.73 -8.20
C GLY A 950 29.10 -47.48 -8.15
N THR A 951 29.19 -48.80 -8.07
CA THR A 951 28.04 -49.71 -8.08
C THR A 951 27.94 -50.46 -6.76
N THR A 952 26.74 -50.49 -6.19
CA THR A 952 26.37 -51.40 -5.12
C THR A 952 25.67 -52.60 -5.71
N GLU A 953 26.15 -53.79 -5.36
CA GLU A 953 25.66 -55.05 -5.90
C GLU A 953 25.00 -55.84 -4.77
N ILE A 954 23.76 -56.25 -5.00
CA ILE A 954 23.03 -57.15 -4.11
C ILE A 954 22.81 -58.45 -4.88
N ILE A 955 23.34 -59.55 -4.36
CA ILE A 955 23.10 -60.89 -4.90
C ILE A 955 22.17 -61.62 -3.94
N ARG A 956 21.10 -62.19 -4.48
CA ARG A 956 20.13 -62.99 -3.73
C ARG A 956 19.72 -64.21 -4.54
N THR A 957 19.54 -65.32 -3.83
CA THR A 957 19.01 -66.56 -4.40
C THR A 957 17.65 -66.81 -3.80
N TYR A 958 16.64 -66.89 -4.65
CA TYR A 958 15.28 -67.25 -4.28
C TYR A 958 14.99 -68.63 -4.83
N ASN A 959 14.30 -69.46 -4.05
CA ASN A 959 13.81 -70.76 -4.49
C ASN A 959 12.36 -70.96 -4.08
N ASN A 960 11.63 -71.72 -4.89
CA ASN A 960 10.39 -72.38 -4.53
C ASN A 960 10.68 -73.88 -4.53
N PRO A 961 10.79 -74.54 -3.36
CA PRO A 961 11.25 -75.91 -3.29
C PRO A 961 10.24 -76.97 -3.75
N ASP A 962 8.97 -76.62 -4.07
CA ASP A 962 7.96 -77.65 -4.33
C ASP A 962 7.02 -77.40 -5.54
N GLY A 963 6.78 -78.47 -6.29
CA GLY A 963 5.88 -78.51 -7.46
C GLY A 963 4.51 -79.13 -7.18
N ASP A 964 4.28 -79.64 -5.96
CA ASP A 964 2.99 -80.24 -5.56
C ASP A 964 2.59 -79.87 -4.12
N HIS A 965 3.26 -78.88 -3.53
CA HIS A 965 2.92 -78.35 -2.21
C HIS A 965 2.55 -76.87 -2.31
N ASP A 966 1.33 -76.58 -1.88
CA ASP A 966 0.92 -75.27 -1.42
C ASP A 966 1.89 -74.81 -0.31
N PRO A 967 2.67 -73.73 -0.50
CA PRO A 967 3.54 -73.20 0.55
C PRO A 967 2.77 -72.54 1.71
N HIS A 968 1.43 -72.68 1.76
CA HIS A 968 0.59 -72.17 2.85
C HIS A 968 0.29 -73.14 4.00
N THR A 969 0.97 -74.28 4.16
CA THR A 969 0.77 -75.12 5.35
C THR A 969 1.61 -74.74 6.57
N ASP A 970 2.50 -73.75 6.48
CA ASP A 970 2.94 -72.96 7.62
C ASP A 970 2.52 -71.50 7.41
N ARG A 971 1.20 -71.27 7.43
CA ARG A 971 0.68 -69.92 7.67
C ARG A 971 1.21 -69.45 9.00
N ILE A 972 2.16 -68.53 8.92
CA ILE A 972 2.21 -67.25 9.62
C ILE A 972 1.08 -67.20 10.64
N SER A 973 1.41 -67.47 11.90
CA SER A 973 0.67 -66.86 12.98
C SER A 973 0.62 -65.38 12.62
N ASN A 974 -0.56 -64.91 12.24
CA ASN A 974 -0.85 -63.49 12.33
C ASN A 974 -0.47 -63.15 13.77
N THR A 975 0.65 -62.44 13.95
CA THR A 975 1.15 -62.03 15.26
C THR A 975 0.21 -61.06 15.95
N THR A 976 -0.89 -60.72 15.28
CA THR A 976 -1.96 -59.88 15.81
C THR A 976 -2.76 -60.63 16.87
N ILE A 977 -2.61 -60.22 18.13
CA ILE A 977 -3.38 -60.73 19.26
C ILE A 977 -4.80 -60.16 19.24
N PHE A 978 -4.99 -58.98 18.62
CA PHE A 978 -6.26 -58.26 18.59
C PHE A 978 -6.94 -58.27 17.21
N THR A 979 -8.27 -58.14 17.21
CA THR A 979 -9.11 -57.92 16.03
C THR A 979 -9.81 -56.58 16.15
N ILE A 980 -9.80 -55.81 15.06
CA ILE A 980 -10.31 -54.44 15.00
C ILE A 980 -11.55 -54.37 14.11
N HIS A 981 -12.70 -53.97 14.65
CA HIS A 981 -13.95 -53.93 13.89
C HIS A 981 -14.99 -52.91 14.43
N PRO A 982 -15.88 -52.37 13.59
CA PRO A 982 -15.87 -52.50 12.13
C PRO A 982 -14.70 -51.74 11.50
N ASN A 983 -14.27 -52.18 10.33
CA ASN A 983 -13.23 -51.52 9.55
C ASN A 983 -13.49 -51.81 8.05
N PRO A 984 -13.97 -50.83 7.25
CA PRO A 984 -14.08 -49.40 7.56
C PRO A 984 -15.08 -49.05 8.67
N SER A 985 -14.86 -47.92 9.36
CA SER A 985 -15.77 -47.35 10.37
C SER A 985 -15.93 -45.84 10.20
N ASN A 986 -17.12 -45.32 10.46
CA ASN A 986 -17.43 -43.88 10.43
C ASN A 986 -17.75 -43.31 11.81
N ASP A 987 -17.71 -44.12 12.87
CA ASP A 987 -18.02 -43.68 14.23
C ASP A 987 -17.16 -44.37 15.30
N ILE A 988 -17.50 -45.60 15.70
CA ILE A 988 -16.80 -46.32 16.78
C ILE A 988 -16.05 -47.52 16.19
N VAL A 989 -14.83 -47.74 16.68
CA VAL A 989 -13.99 -48.90 16.39
C VAL A 989 -13.76 -49.67 17.69
N ASN A 990 -13.97 -50.98 17.65
CA ASN A 990 -13.75 -51.89 18.76
C ASN A 990 -12.44 -52.67 18.56
N ILE A 991 -11.76 -52.92 19.67
CA ILE A 991 -10.54 -53.73 19.79
C ILE A 991 -10.90 -54.89 20.72
N GLU A 992 -10.80 -56.13 20.23
CA GLU A 992 -11.03 -57.33 21.04
C GLU A 992 -10.00 -58.41 20.76
N ILE A 993 -9.82 -59.35 21.69
CA ILE A 993 -8.90 -60.47 21.45
C ILE A 993 -9.36 -61.33 20.28
N ARG A 994 -8.43 -61.70 19.41
CA ARG A 994 -8.71 -62.47 18.19
C ARG A 994 -8.99 -63.95 18.47
N ASP A 995 -8.20 -64.56 19.35
CA ASP A 995 -8.31 -65.98 19.72
C ASP A 995 -8.12 -66.12 21.23
N ALA A 996 -9.07 -66.78 21.90
CA ALA A 996 -9.04 -67.01 23.34
C ALA A 996 -7.85 -67.88 23.80
N ASN A 997 -7.20 -68.60 22.87
CA ASN A 997 -6.02 -69.41 23.14
C ASN A 997 -4.69 -68.62 23.11
N ASN A 998 -4.70 -67.36 22.69
CA ASN A 998 -3.50 -66.55 22.47
C ASN A 998 -3.54 -65.23 23.29
N LEU A 999 -3.72 -65.37 24.61
CA LEU A 999 -3.85 -64.26 25.56
C LEU A 999 -2.49 -63.60 25.88
N PRO A 1000 -2.44 -62.25 26.00
CA PRO A 1000 -1.29 -61.57 26.59
C PRO A 1000 -0.99 -62.11 28.00
N GLU A 1001 0.29 -62.10 28.41
CA GLU A 1001 0.70 -62.53 29.75
C GLU A 1001 -0.09 -61.82 30.86
N LYS A 1002 -0.47 -62.58 31.90
CA LYS A 1002 -1.32 -62.09 32.99
C LYS A 1002 -0.64 -60.94 33.74
N GLY A 1003 -1.14 -59.71 33.54
CA GLY A 1003 -0.59 -58.47 34.12
C GLY A 1003 0.13 -57.54 33.14
N ALA A 1004 0.15 -57.85 31.83
CA ALA A 1004 0.71 -56.97 30.80
C ALA A 1004 -0.06 -55.64 30.66
N THR A 1005 0.67 -54.55 30.44
CA THR A 1005 0.07 -53.23 30.15
C THR A 1005 -0.16 -53.09 28.65
N ILE A 1006 -1.40 -52.82 28.25
CA ILE A 1006 -1.79 -52.76 26.84
C ILE A 1006 -2.45 -51.43 26.52
N SER A 1007 -2.01 -50.77 25.45
CA SER A 1007 -2.56 -49.49 24.99
C SER A 1007 -2.57 -49.41 23.47
N GLY A 1008 -3.51 -48.67 22.90
CA GLY A 1008 -3.64 -48.39 21.47
C GLY A 1008 -3.45 -46.90 21.17
N GLU A 1009 -2.84 -46.57 20.04
CA GLU A 1009 -2.72 -45.21 19.54
C GLU A 1009 -2.94 -45.15 18.03
N LEU A 1010 -3.86 -44.28 17.59
CA LEU A 1010 -4.23 -44.09 16.20
C LEU A 1010 -3.40 -42.96 15.57
N PHE A 1011 -2.78 -43.21 14.43
CA PHE A 1011 -2.00 -42.23 13.67
C PHE A 1011 -2.63 -41.98 12.30
N ASP A 1012 -2.52 -40.75 11.79
CA ASP A 1012 -2.76 -40.49 10.36
C ASP A 1012 -1.60 -40.98 9.48
N ILE A 1013 -1.78 -40.92 8.16
CA ILE A 1013 -0.75 -41.33 7.19
C ILE A 1013 0.55 -40.50 7.26
N MET A 1014 0.52 -39.31 7.87
CA MET A 1014 1.71 -38.50 8.10
C MET A 1014 2.40 -38.85 9.43
N GLY A 1015 1.91 -39.87 10.15
CA GLY A 1015 2.46 -40.33 11.42
C GLY A 1015 2.07 -39.46 12.62
N GLN A 1016 1.08 -38.57 12.49
CA GLN A 1016 0.61 -37.77 13.62
C GLN A 1016 -0.44 -38.53 14.42
N SER A 1017 -0.24 -38.61 15.74
CA SER A 1017 -1.21 -39.20 16.66
C SER A 1017 -2.54 -38.43 16.67
N LYS A 1018 -3.64 -39.16 16.58
CA LYS A 1018 -5.01 -38.65 16.55
C LYS A 1018 -5.81 -39.08 17.77
N SER A 1019 -5.55 -40.25 18.32
CA SER A 1019 -6.27 -40.76 19.49
C SER A 1019 -5.44 -41.82 20.22
N LYS A 1020 -5.63 -41.92 21.54
CA LYS A 1020 -5.03 -42.95 22.41
C LYS A 1020 -6.12 -43.65 23.20
N VAL A 1021 -5.98 -44.95 23.42
CA VAL A 1021 -6.94 -45.77 24.16
C VAL A 1021 -6.19 -46.78 25.04
N GLU A 1022 -6.58 -46.91 26.30
CA GLU A 1022 -6.07 -47.99 27.16
C GLU A 1022 -6.91 -49.26 26.95
N ILE A 1023 -6.26 -50.41 26.86
CA ILE A 1023 -6.93 -51.69 26.59
C ILE A 1023 -6.96 -52.51 27.88
N ASN A 1024 -8.13 -52.54 28.51
CA ASN A 1024 -8.36 -53.21 29.78
C ASN A 1024 -9.11 -54.54 29.55
N ASN A 1025 -8.67 -55.61 30.20
CA ASN A 1025 -9.22 -56.96 30.02
C ASN A 1025 -9.28 -57.40 28.54
N ASN A 1026 -8.27 -57.01 27.74
CA ASN A 1026 -8.15 -57.33 26.32
C ASN A 1026 -9.31 -56.85 25.44
N LYS A 1027 -10.04 -55.81 25.87
CA LYS A 1027 -11.07 -55.13 25.08
C LYS A 1027 -10.98 -53.62 25.22
N ALA A 1028 -11.24 -52.89 24.14
CA ALA A 1028 -11.39 -51.44 24.15
C ALA A 1028 -12.24 -50.95 22.98
N THR A 1029 -12.70 -49.70 23.07
CA THR A 1029 -13.38 -49.03 21.96
C THR A 1029 -12.92 -47.58 21.89
N PHE A 1030 -12.85 -47.01 20.70
CA PHE A 1030 -12.54 -45.59 20.51
C PHE A 1030 -13.29 -45.04 19.29
N SER A 1031 -13.52 -43.73 19.28
CA SER A 1031 -14.23 -43.06 18.19
C SER A 1031 -13.26 -42.53 17.13
N VAL A 1032 -13.62 -42.73 15.87
CA VAL A 1032 -13.02 -42.09 14.69
C VAL A 1032 -13.90 -40.94 14.15
N ARG A 1033 -14.99 -40.62 14.84
CA ARG A 1033 -15.92 -39.56 14.44
C ARG A 1033 -15.23 -38.19 14.47
N GLY A 1034 -15.31 -37.47 13.35
CA GLY A 1034 -14.67 -36.16 13.17
C GLY A 1034 -13.25 -36.23 12.59
N LEU A 1035 -12.70 -37.42 12.35
CA LEU A 1035 -11.51 -37.59 11.52
C LEU A 1035 -11.89 -37.48 10.04
N ASN A 1036 -10.95 -37.00 9.21
CA ASN A 1036 -11.17 -36.92 7.77
C ASN A 1036 -11.25 -38.32 7.16
N LYS A 1037 -12.05 -38.51 6.10
CA LYS A 1037 -12.10 -39.79 5.38
C LYS A 1037 -10.71 -40.17 4.86
N GLY A 1038 -10.29 -41.40 5.10
CA GLY A 1038 -8.95 -41.86 4.72
C GLY A 1038 -8.46 -43.03 5.54
N ILE A 1039 -7.22 -43.43 5.30
CA ILE A 1039 -6.56 -44.54 5.99
C ILE A 1039 -5.78 -44.02 7.20
N TYR A 1040 -5.94 -44.70 8.33
CA TYR A 1040 -5.24 -44.46 9.58
C TYR A 1040 -4.53 -45.75 10.02
N VAL A 1041 -3.55 -45.63 10.91
CA VAL A 1041 -2.82 -46.76 11.47
C VAL A 1041 -2.98 -46.77 12.98
N LEU A 1042 -3.68 -47.77 13.52
CA LEU A 1042 -3.76 -48.04 14.94
C LEU A 1042 -2.59 -48.92 15.36
N LYS A 1043 -1.77 -48.45 16.30
CA LYS A 1043 -0.70 -49.25 16.92
C LYS A 1043 -1.14 -49.68 18.32
N ILE A 1044 -1.12 -50.98 18.60
CA ILE A 1044 -1.35 -51.55 19.93
C ILE A 1044 -0.01 -51.96 20.52
N TYR A 1045 0.35 -51.36 21.64
CA TYR A 1045 1.56 -51.61 22.40
C TYR A 1045 1.25 -52.63 23.51
N ILE A 1046 1.96 -53.75 23.51
CA ILE A 1046 1.88 -54.82 24.52
C ILE A 1046 3.29 -54.95 25.11
N ASN A 1047 3.51 -54.39 26.29
CA ASN A 1047 4.85 -54.25 26.88
C ASN A 1047 5.85 -53.60 25.89
N ASN A 1048 6.83 -54.36 25.38
CA ASN A 1048 7.86 -53.90 24.43
C ASN A 1048 7.58 -54.28 22.97
N GLN A 1049 6.43 -54.89 22.66
CA GLN A 1049 6.04 -55.25 21.30
C GLN A 1049 4.91 -54.37 20.79
N VAL A 1050 4.88 -54.18 19.46
CA VAL A 1050 3.88 -53.34 18.79
C VAL A 1050 3.19 -54.12 17.70
N GLU A 1051 1.88 -54.19 17.80
CA GLU A 1051 0.97 -54.71 16.79
C GLU A 1051 0.36 -53.52 16.05
N SER A 1052 0.21 -53.59 14.72
CA SER A 1052 -0.33 -52.48 13.92
C SER A 1052 -1.52 -52.94 13.07
N HIS A 1053 -2.57 -52.13 13.05
CA HIS A 1053 -3.78 -52.35 12.26
C HIS A 1053 -4.09 -51.12 11.42
N GLN A 1054 -4.39 -51.34 10.15
CA GLN A 1054 -4.93 -50.30 9.30
C GLN A 1054 -6.41 -50.08 9.63
N ILE A 1055 -6.86 -48.82 9.72
CA ILE A 1055 -8.27 -48.45 9.90
C ILE A 1055 -8.66 -47.49 8.79
N ALA A 1056 -9.68 -47.86 8.02
CA ALA A 1056 -10.32 -46.98 7.05
C ALA A 1056 -11.45 -46.19 7.73
N VAL A 1057 -11.36 -44.86 7.69
CA VAL A 1057 -12.41 -43.94 8.15
C VAL A 1057 -13.24 -43.48 6.96
N GLU A 1058 -14.56 -43.72 7.02
CA GLU A 1058 -15.51 -43.44 5.92
C GLU A 1058 -16.50 -42.31 6.19
#